data_AF-A0A9E4E9Z8-F1
#
_entry.id   AF-A0A9E4E9Z8-F1
#
_cell.length_a   1.000
_cell.length_b   1.000
_cell.length_c   1.000
_cell.angle_alpha   90.00
_cell.angle_beta   90.00
_cell.angle_gamma   90.00
#
_symmetry.space_group_name_H-M   'P 1'
#
loop_
_entity.id
_entity.type
_entity.pdbx_description
1 polymer ?
#
loop_
_entity_poly.entity_id
_entity_poly.type
_entity_poly.pdbx_seq_one_letter_code
_entity_poly.pdbx_strand_id
1 'polypeptide(L)'
;MAHALNGTSYRPTIKKCFWVLPLLVFLYSCVSVPKEEPISWKVTFFSLGAKVRFGTTAPIQRLSTFNPDDVRVAQLNFPVQPRQTESLYFQWSEGETYRFEATLSTGDSIVQSVTAPRTYTQGNLEIALPYGATIESDLGNASGNDQRALVLHESEMTATVLVTNGNVPTTFDLELCLPSTVTAVRFPENWKTESMEAKTCLSTTSRLSVSSEVWYRELVLRTSTANPSDRQEISGTVRFTTDTGQIWEQQATVQLRIATISEIAEHLSIESIEMPTDAMGAADPKQREDTIYYPRPLFSWLRTAQTNAFEPTTYQTVRLRNRGEETIHVVVSSTNTDTNTGETIVFLAPPETANGGMNRSVAFASLPGGTITEIPLPIYFHPAYLSQGKAEQAIPGEYERGVTVKVWGSDATILREQRPLHLIVPNQQALLVSLLAIVSSCLGFAIVLRFHKRLFASFTTKHLIVIALFSTTVFVAVMVPSTLFLNLVSAILGPFSVLLTGLINETLYYALLTALLIYITGDPRNAETRNHVRAKGSGVILLVSAVRLLLGGVTFGLFTPMAIVYTGTSVLLLETGFLLVRSRNLLAWAVVLGICDALSVYVDFQLSILFYRLFYADWYIVLRILIEGFVYTFIGVLLGARLGRGLWRVAE
;
A
#
# COMPACT_ATOMS: atom_id res chain seq x y z
N MET A 1 59.60 -16.02 51.56
CA MET A 1 59.91 -16.88 52.72
C MET A 1 58.62 -17.55 53.14
N ALA A 2 58.56 -18.87 52.93
CA ALA A 2 57.68 -19.91 53.49
C ALA A 2 56.16 -19.69 53.74
N HIS A 3 55.37 -20.53 53.04
CA HIS A 3 54.21 -21.36 53.48
C HIS A 3 52.99 -20.70 54.18
N ALA A 4 51.74 -21.14 54.02
CA ALA A 4 51.03 -22.06 53.14
C ALA A 4 49.55 -22.05 53.59
N LEU A 5 48.61 -22.29 52.68
CA LEU A 5 47.65 -23.41 52.71
C LEU A 5 46.38 -23.11 51.90
N ASN A 6 46.19 -23.99 50.92
CA ASN A 6 44.95 -24.64 50.49
C ASN A 6 43.82 -23.82 49.84
N GLY A 7 43.51 -24.23 48.61
CA GLY A 7 42.16 -24.72 48.36
C GLY A 7 41.63 -24.57 46.94
N THR A 8 41.92 -25.58 46.11
CA THR A 8 41.11 -26.07 44.98
C THR A 8 41.05 -25.26 43.67
N SER A 9 41.57 -25.94 42.65
CA SER A 9 41.55 -25.66 41.21
C SER A 9 40.27 -26.22 40.59
N TYR A 10 39.65 -25.48 39.66
CA TYR A 10 39.05 -26.08 38.46
C TYR A 10 39.11 -25.10 37.28
N ARG A 11 39.87 -25.50 36.26
CA ARG A 11 40.04 -24.81 34.98
C ARG A 11 38.78 -24.91 34.10
N PRO A 12 38.51 -23.90 33.25
CA PRO A 12 37.56 -23.98 32.15
C PRO A 12 38.24 -24.59 30.90
N THR A 13 37.50 -25.31 30.07
CA THR A 13 37.94 -25.63 28.70
C THR A 13 36.82 -25.33 27.71
N ILE A 14 36.87 -24.12 27.17
CA ILE A 14 36.16 -23.70 25.98
C ILE A 14 36.92 -24.31 24.79
N LYS A 15 36.28 -25.20 24.03
CA LYS A 15 36.69 -25.54 22.66
C LYS A 15 35.46 -25.75 21.78
N LYS A 16 35.40 -24.89 20.76
CA LYS A 16 34.75 -25.02 19.43
C LYS A 16 33.85 -23.82 19.12
N CYS A 17 34.48 -22.72 18.74
CA CYS A 17 33.87 -21.69 17.90
C CYS A 17 34.83 -21.44 16.73
N PHE A 18 34.70 -22.25 15.69
CA PHE A 18 35.36 -22.06 14.41
C PHE A 18 34.29 -22.45 13.40
N TRP A 19 33.61 -21.43 12.84
CA TRP A 19 32.77 -21.42 11.63
C TRP A 19 31.80 -20.22 11.67
N VAL A 20 32.34 -18.99 11.77
CA VAL A 20 31.64 -17.75 11.37
C VAL A 20 32.69 -16.79 10.82
N LEU A 21 33.24 -17.10 9.64
CA LEU A 21 34.10 -16.16 8.90
C LEU A 21 34.05 -16.53 7.41
N PRO A 22 32.87 -16.38 6.78
CA PRO A 22 32.84 -15.52 5.60
C PRO A 22 31.48 -14.81 5.50
N LEU A 23 31.25 -13.77 6.30
CA LEU A 23 30.08 -12.90 6.13
C LEU A 23 30.37 -11.41 6.43
N LEU A 24 31.65 -11.07 6.66
CA LEU A 24 32.08 -9.73 7.07
C LEU A 24 32.96 -9.02 6.04
N VAL A 25 33.10 -9.58 4.83
CA VAL A 25 33.89 -8.98 3.73
C VAL A 25 32.99 -8.44 2.61
N PHE A 26 31.66 -8.58 2.71
CA PHE A 26 30.70 -8.06 1.73
C PHE A 26 29.91 -6.81 2.18
N LEU A 27 30.24 -6.21 3.33
CA LEU A 27 29.57 -5.02 3.88
C LEU A 27 30.47 -3.76 3.93
N TYR A 28 31.59 -3.73 3.22
CA TYR A 28 32.50 -2.58 3.18
C TYR A 28 32.78 -2.05 1.77
N SER A 29 31.80 -2.11 0.87
CA SER A 29 31.90 -1.46 -0.43
C SER A 29 30.62 -0.69 -0.75
N CYS A 30 30.82 0.61 -0.99
CA CYS A 30 29.86 1.63 -1.42
C CYS A 30 28.90 2.18 -0.34
N VAL A 31 29.46 2.87 0.65
CA VAL A 31 28.85 4.14 1.10
C VAL A 31 29.79 5.25 0.63
N SER A 32 29.65 5.61 -0.63
CA SER A 32 30.07 6.94 -1.08
C SER A 32 29.17 7.94 -0.37
N VAL A 33 29.70 8.62 0.65
CA VAL A 33 29.05 9.80 1.22
C VAL A 33 28.89 10.79 0.06
N PRO A 34 27.66 11.14 -0.36
CA PRO A 34 27.49 12.18 -1.36
C PRO A 34 28.09 13.45 -0.77
N LYS A 35 28.99 14.08 -1.54
CA LYS A 35 29.56 15.38 -1.21
C LYS A 35 28.39 16.35 -1.12
N GLU A 36 28.00 16.73 0.09
CA GLU A 36 26.87 17.64 0.33
C GLU A 36 27.11 18.92 -0.47
N GLU A 37 26.26 19.17 -1.45
CA GLU A 37 26.16 20.49 -2.06
C GLU A 37 25.72 21.47 -0.95
N PRO A 38 26.29 22.68 -0.88
CA PRO A 38 25.91 23.64 0.14
C PRO A 38 24.41 23.89 0.07
N ILE A 39 23.71 23.72 1.20
CA ILE A 39 22.27 23.98 1.32
C ILE A 39 21.99 25.37 0.75
N SER A 40 21.32 25.42 -0.40
CA SER A 40 20.90 26.68 -0.98
C SER A 40 19.68 27.17 -0.21
N TRP A 41 19.74 28.41 0.25
CA TRP A 41 18.67 29.09 0.94
C TRP A 41 18.60 30.53 0.46
N LYS A 42 17.37 31.04 0.36
CA LYS A 42 17.08 32.37 -0.18
C LYS A 42 16.35 33.18 0.88
N VAL A 43 16.88 34.35 1.20
CA VAL A 43 16.24 35.30 2.11
C VAL A 43 15.52 36.37 1.29
N THR A 44 14.29 36.67 1.68
CA THR A 44 13.47 37.74 1.08
C THR A 44 12.92 38.62 2.20
N PHE A 45 13.16 39.93 2.12
CA PHE A 45 12.65 40.87 3.12
C PHE A 45 11.18 41.19 2.87
N PHE A 46 10.42 41.39 3.94
CA PHE A 46 9.04 41.89 3.91
C PHE A 46 8.87 42.93 5.02
N SER A 47 7.78 43.68 5.02
CA SER A 47 7.57 44.83 5.91
C SER A 47 7.75 44.59 7.42
N LEU A 48 7.58 43.35 7.90
CA LEU A 48 7.74 43.01 9.33
C LEU A 48 8.99 42.15 9.62
N GLY A 49 9.86 41.89 8.64
CA GLY A 49 11.07 41.09 8.83
C GLY A 49 11.61 40.43 7.55
N ALA A 50 12.00 39.16 7.63
CA ALA A 50 12.50 38.41 6.48
C ALA A 50 11.97 36.96 6.44
N LYS A 51 11.61 36.49 5.24
CA LYS A 51 11.28 35.09 4.95
C LYS A 51 12.52 34.37 4.45
N VAL A 52 12.80 33.22 5.04
CA VAL A 52 13.91 32.34 4.68
C VAL A 52 13.35 31.09 4.06
N ARG A 53 13.65 30.87 2.78
CA ARG A 53 13.24 29.67 2.03
C ARG A 53 14.42 28.71 1.95
N PHE A 54 14.25 27.52 2.50
CA PHE A 54 15.26 26.46 2.47
C PHE A 54 15.10 25.61 1.20
N GLY A 55 16.22 25.11 0.68
CA GLY A 55 16.24 23.98 -0.26
C GLY A 55 15.68 22.70 0.37
N THR A 56 15.54 21.63 -0.41
CA THR A 56 14.97 20.35 0.04
C THR A 56 15.57 19.85 1.35
N THR A 57 14.69 19.51 2.31
CA THR A 57 14.96 18.94 3.66
C THR A 57 16.32 19.33 4.28
N ALA A 58 16.44 20.57 4.73
CA ALA A 58 17.60 21.03 5.49
C ALA A 58 17.43 20.71 7.00
N PRO A 59 18.36 19.98 7.66
CA PRO A 59 18.24 19.60 9.07
C PRO A 59 18.66 20.75 9.99
N ILE A 60 17.95 21.87 9.95
CA ILE A 60 18.27 23.11 10.70
C ILE A 60 17.59 23.08 12.06
N GLN A 61 18.36 23.31 13.12
CA GLN A 61 17.90 23.34 14.51
C GLN A 61 17.66 24.76 15.03
N ARG A 62 18.41 25.74 14.50
CA ARG A 62 18.30 27.14 14.91
C ARG A 62 18.58 28.06 13.74
N LEU A 63 17.83 29.15 13.67
CA LEU A 63 18.04 30.24 12.73
C LEU A 63 18.12 31.56 13.51
N SER A 64 19.21 32.31 13.33
CA SER A 64 19.43 33.61 13.99
C SER A 64 19.73 34.69 12.96
N THR A 65 19.30 35.92 13.23
CA THR A 65 19.60 37.08 12.39
C THR A 65 20.28 38.16 13.22
N PHE A 66 21.31 38.76 12.66
CA PHE A 66 22.10 39.83 13.26
C PHE A 66 22.04 41.08 12.38
N ASN A 67 22.00 42.25 13.02
CA ASN A 67 22.06 43.55 12.36
C ASN A 67 23.52 43.88 11.93
N PRO A 68 23.76 45.03 11.28
CA PRO A 68 25.12 45.44 10.87
C PRO A 68 26.12 45.59 12.03
N ASP A 69 25.65 45.86 13.24
CA ASP A 69 26.46 45.97 14.47
C ASP A 69 26.70 44.61 15.16
N ASP A 70 26.36 43.50 14.50
CA ASP A 70 26.47 42.13 14.99
C ASP A 70 25.62 41.83 16.24
N VAL A 71 24.58 42.64 16.47
CA VAL A 71 23.56 42.43 17.50
C VAL A 71 22.45 41.54 16.95
N ARG A 72 22.10 40.48 17.69
CA ARG A 72 21.03 39.54 17.32
C ARG A 72 19.66 40.22 17.40
N VAL A 73 18.96 40.31 16.27
CA VAL A 73 17.64 40.94 16.13
C VAL A 73 16.47 39.95 16.09
N ALA A 74 16.70 38.71 15.67
CA ALA A 74 15.69 37.66 15.65
C ALA A 74 16.32 36.27 15.85
N GLN A 75 15.54 35.34 16.41
CA GLN A 75 15.93 33.93 16.54
C GLN A 75 14.70 33.01 16.50
N LEU A 76 14.81 31.92 15.73
CA LEU A 76 13.88 30.80 15.71
C LEU A 76 14.63 29.53 16.12
N ASN A 77 14.03 28.74 17.00
CA ASN A 77 14.53 27.42 17.38
C ASN A 77 13.53 26.37 16.89
N PHE A 78 14.02 25.34 16.21
CA PHE A 78 13.23 24.30 15.60
C PHE A 78 13.40 22.99 16.39
N PRO A 79 12.39 22.57 17.18
CA PRO A 79 12.42 21.27 17.86
C PRO A 79 12.18 20.09 16.92
N VAL A 80 11.69 20.36 15.70
CA VAL A 80 11.42 19.43 14.60
C VAL A 80 11.86 20.11 13.29
N GLN A 81 11.97 19.39 12.17
CA GLN A 81 12.40 20.01 10.91
C GLN A 81 11.56 21.24 10.53
N PRO A 82 12.19 22.36 10.11
CA PRO A 82 11.47 23.57 9.73
C PRO A 82 10.64 23.38 8.46
N ARG A 83 9.61 24.21 8.28
CA ARG A 83 8.86 24.27 7.02
C ARG A 83 9.77 24.79 5.90
N GLN A 84 9.38 24.57 4.64
CA GLN A 84 10.15 25.01 3.48
C GLN A 84 10.40 26.53 3.47
N THR A 85 9.48 27.32 4.05
CA THR A 85 9.62 28.76 4.24
C THR A 85 9.33 29.12 5.69
N GLU A 86 10.27 29.80 6.35
CA GLU A 86 10.14 30.29 7.73
C GLU A 86 10.22 31.82 7.77
N SER A 87 9.47 32.46 8.67
CA SER A 87 9.39 33.94 8.77
C SER A 87 10.02 34.43 10.07
N LEU A 88 11.06 35.25 9.96
CA LEU A 88 11.71 35.95 11.07
C LEU A 88 11.15 37.35 11.18
N TYR A 89 10.61 37.72 12.34
CA TYR A 89 10.05 39.04 12.59
C TYR A 89 11.07 39.93 13.30
N PHE A 90 11.47 41.02 12.66
CA PHE A 90 12.33 42.06 13.22
C PHE A 90 12.21 43.33 12.40
N GLN A 91 12.50 44.47 13.01
CA GLN A 91 12.56 45.74 12.31
C GLN A 91 13.88 45.84 11.56
N TRP A 92 13.83 46.15 10.28
CA TRP A 92 15.01 46.32 9.43
C TRP A 92 15.01 47.70 8.76
N SER A 93 16.20 48.20 8.44
CA SER A 93 16.38 49.46 7.73
C SER A 93 16.82 49.21 6.28
N GLU A 94 16.35 50.06 5.36
CA GLU A 94 16.66 49.97 3.94
C GLU A 94 18.17 50.07 3.66
N GLY A 95 18.68 49.21 2.79
CA GLY A 95 20.09 49.23 2.38
C GLY A 95 21.10 48.73 3.44
N GLU A 96 20.64 48.34 4.63
CA GLU A 96 21.49 47.69 5.63
C GLU A 96 21.70 46.21 5.31
N THR A 97 22.85 45.67 5.69
CA THR A 97 23.18 44.25 5.47
C THR A 97 23.00 43.46 6.75
N TYR A 98 22.12 42.46 6.70
CA TYR A 98 21.81 41.58 7.82
C TYR A 98 22.50 40.23 7.63
N ARG A 99 23.03 39.67 8.72
CA ARG A 99 23.71 38.36 8.74
C ARG A 99 22.73 37.30 9.26
N PHE A 100 22.45 36.29 8.45
CA PHE A 100 21.60 35.15 8.80
C PHE A 100 22.47 33.93 9.07
N GLU A 101 22.25 33.26 10.20
CA GLU A 101 23.03 32.12 10.66
C GLU A 101 22.10 30.94 10.98
N ALA A 102 22.23 29.85 10.22
CA ALA A 102 21.51 28.60 10.44
C ALA A 102 22.44 27.56 11.10
N THR A 103 22.09 27.09 12.28
CA THR A 103 22.77 25.97 12.96
C THR A 103 22.10 24.66 12.57
N LEU A 104 22.88 23.73 12.01
CA LEU A 104 22.46 22.41 11.60
C LEU A 104 22.39 21.45 12.80
N SER A 105 21.65 20.35 12.63
CA SER A 105 21.53 19.27 13.62
C SER A 105 22.87 18.56 13.89
N THR A 106 23.83 18.70 12.97
CA THR A 106 25.21 18.19 13.10
C THR A 106 26.10 19.10 13.96
N GLY A 107 25.66 20.32 14.27
CA GLY A 107 26.42 21.34 14.99
C GLY A 107 27.13 22.36 14.09
N ASP A 108 27.16 22.14 12.77
CA ASP A 108 27.74 23.09 11.81
C ASP A 108 26.85 24.34 11.64
N SER A 109 27.46 25.48 11.30
CA SER A 109 26.73 26.73 11.04
C SER A 109 26.94 27.21 9.61
N ILE A 110 25.84 27.62 8.97
CA ILE A 110 25.84 28.24 7.64
C ILE A 110 25.45 29.70 7.80
N VAL A 111 26.26 30.59 7.23
CA VAL A 111 26.07 32.04 7.32
C VAL A 111 25.83 32.63 5.93
N GLN A 112 24.83 33.49 5.82
CA GLN A 112 24.55 34.28 4.62
C GLN A 112 24.27 35.73 5.01
N SER A 113 24.97 36.66 4.37
CA SER A 113 24.71 38.10 4.52
C SER A 113 23.84 38.59 3.37
N VAL A 114 22.73 39.25 3.68
CA VAL A 114 21.78 39.74 2.68
C VAL A 114 21.47 41.21 2.96
N THR A 115 21.65 42.05 1.96
CA THR A 115 21.32 43.47 2.02
C THR A 115 19.82 43.66 1.84
N ALA A 116 19.21 44.36 2.79
CA ALA A 116 17.81 44.72 2.73
C ALA A 116 17.54 45.60 1.49
N PRO A 117 16.48 45.31 0.72
CA PRO A 117 16.22 46.00 -0.53
C PRO A 117 15.89 47.47 -0.27
N ARG A 118 16.30 48.36 -1.17
CA ARG A 118 15.97 49.81 -1.16
C ARG A 118 14.61 50.07 -1.84
N THR A 119 13.67 49.16 -1.69
CA THR A 119 12.33 49.27 -2.26
C THR A 119 11.37 49.62 -1.14
N TYR A 120 10.85 50.84 -1.21
CA TYR A 120 9.68 51.26 -0.44
C TYR A 120 8.58 50.23 -0.69
N THR A 121 8.10 49.53 0.36
CA THR A 121 6.89 48.72 0.26
C THR A 121 5.71 49.68 0.14
N GLN A 122 5.51 50.22 -1.06
CA GLN A 122 4.31 50.93 -1.44
C GLN A 122 3.17 49.91 -1.30
N GLY A 123 2.09 50.28 -0.61
CA GLY A 123 0.96 49.38 -0.36
C GLY A 123 0.46 48.69 -1.63
N ASN A 124 -0.19 47.53 -1.49
CA ASN A 124 -0.58 46.67 -2.63
C ASN A 124 -2.11 46.58 -2.77
N LEU A 125 -2.59 46.33 -3.99
CA LEU A 125 -3.98 45.98 -4.30
C LEU A 125 -4.02 44.56 -4.89
N GLU A 126 -4.87 43.71 -4.33
CA GLU A 126 -5.12 42.37 -4.85
C GLU A 126 -6.64 42.16 -5.00
N ILE A 127 -7.03 41.61 -6.15
CA ILE A 127 -8.40 41.20 -6.43
C ILE A 127 -8.36 39.69 -6.56
N ALA A 128 -8.84 38.99 -5.53
CA ALA A 128 -8.95 37.55 -5.53
C ALA A 128 -10.36 37.15 -5.95
N LEU A 129 -10.49 36.54 -7.11
CA LEU A 129 -11.71 35.87 -7.50
C LEU A 129 -11.66 34.41 -7.05
N PRO A 130 -12.81 33.82 -6.69
CA PRO A 130 -12.83 32.38 -6.54
C PRO A 130 -12.47 31.84 -7.92
N TYR A 131 -11.60 30.84 -7.95
CA TYR A 131 -11.12 30.17 -9.16
C TYR A 131 -9.96 30.84 -9.92
N GLY A 132 -9.56 32.08 -9.58
CA GLY A 132 -8.34 32.72 -10.09
C GLY A 132 -7.14 32.32 -9.24
N ALA A 133 -6.36 31.32 -9.67
CA ALA A 133 -5.10 31.04 -9.00
C ALA A 133 -4.11 32.18 -9.30
N THR A 134 -3.62 32.86 -8.26
CA THR A 134 -2.25 33.38 -8.33
C THR A 134 -1.36 32.19 -8.64
N ILE A 135 -0.78 32.15 -9.84
CA ILE A 135 0.48 31.44 -9.99
C ILE A 135 1.37 32.05 -8.92
N GLU A 136 2.00 31.23 -8.11
CA GLU A 136 2.96 31.62 -7.08
C GLU A 136 4.21 32.21 -7.78
N SER A 137 4.04 33.32 -8.50
CA SER A 137 5.09 34.07 -9.13
C SER A 137 5.76 34.84 -8.01
N ASP A 138 7.00 34.46 -7.74
CA ASP A 138 8.01 35.16 -6.97
C ASP A 138 7.58 36.60 -6.59
N LEU A 139 7.48 36.84 -5.27
CA LEU A 139 7.35 38.14 -4.59
C LEU A 139 8.43 39.19 -4.96
N GLY A 140 9.15 38.99 -6.07
CA GLY A 140 10.30 39.77 -6.49
C GLY A 140 10.03 40.81 -7.59
N ASN A 141 8.87 40.85 -8.26
CA ASN A 141 8.50 41.93 -9.19
C ASN A 141 7.02 41.81 -9.60
N ALA A 142 6.11 42.32 -8.77
CA ALA A 142 4.69 42.41 -9.12
C ALA A 142 4.40 43.75 -9.79
N SER A 143 4.53 43.83 -11.11
CA SER A 143 3.95 44.94 -11.90
C SER A 143 3.02 44.46 -13.02
N GLY A 144 2.59 43.19 -12.99
CA GLY A 144 1.65 42.62 -13.96
C GLY A 144 1.04 41.35 -13.39
N ASN A 145 -0.11 41.48 -12.74
CA ASN A 145 -0.83 40.38 -12.10
C ASN A 145 -1.91 39.85 -13.06
N ASP A 146 -1.51 39.29 -14.21
CA ASP A 146 -2.45 38.76 -15.23
C ASP A 146 -3.05 37.42 -14.79
N GLN A 147 -4.01 37.46 -13.86
CA GLN A 147 -4.80 36.28 -13.49
C GLN A 147 -5.85 35.98 -14.55
N ARG A 148 -5.95 34.71 -14.98
CA ARG A 148 -6.98 34.20 -15.90
C ARG A 148 -7.91 33.26 -15.14
N ALA A 149 -9.14 33.70 -14.90
CA ALA A 149 -10.16 32.93 -14.20
C ALA A 149 -11.28 32.50 -15.15
N LEU A 150 -11.75 31.26 -15.00
CA LEU A 150 -12.94 30.76 -15.68
C LEU A 150 -14.09 30.69 -14.67
N VAL A 151 -15.23 31.31 -15.02
CA VAL A 151 -16.40 31.39 -14.14
C VAL A 151 -17.61 30.81 -14.85
N LEU A 152 -18.46 30.12 -14.10
CA LEU A 152 -19.70 29.54 -14.59
C LEU A 152 -20.70 30.62 -15.01
N HIS A 153 -21.43 30.31 -16.08
CA HIS A 153 -22.58 31.10 -16.51
C HIS A 153 -23.67 31.17 -15.42
N GLU A 154 -24.24 32.35 -15.20
CA GLU A 154 -25.31 32.63 -14.22
C GLU A 154 -24.98 32.24 -12.78
N SER A 155 -23.70 32.04 -12.44
CA SER A 155 -23.28 31.76 -11.09
C SER A 155 -23.04 33.03 -10.28
N GLU A 156 -23.36 32.95 -8.99
CA GLU A 156 -22.91 33.91 -8.01
C GLU A 156 -21.51 33.51 -7.53
N MET A 157 -20.61 34.48 -7.42
CA MET A 157 -19.24 34.29 -6.97
C MET A 157 -18.85 35.36 -5.96
N THR A 158 -18.06 35.00 -4.96
CA THR A 158 -17.55 35.95 -3.97
C THR A 158 -16.15 36.40 -4.33
N ALA A 159 -16.02 37.63 -4.83
CA ALA A 159 -14.74 38.28 -5.05
C ALA A 159 -14.23 38.95 -3.77
N THR A 160 -12.98 38.73 -3.43
CA THR A 160 -12.32 39.38 -2.28
C THR A 160 -11.37 40.44 -2.79
N VAL A 161 -11.55 41.67 -2.35
CA VAL A 161 -10.62 42.77 -2.65
C VAL A 161 -9.78 43.04 -1.41
N LEU A 162 -8.47 43.00 -1.55
CA LEU A 162 -7.51 43.24 -0.48
C LEU A 162 -6.64 44.45 -0.81
N VAL A 163 -6.55 45.38 0.15
CA VAL A 163 -5.64 46.51 0.11
C VAL A 163 -4.67 46.36 1.28
N THR A 164 -3.39 46.24 0.99
CA THR A 164 -2.34 46.07 2.00
C THR A 164 -1.58 47.37 2.19
N ASN A 165 -1.46 47.83 3.43
CA ASN A 165 -0.70 49.04 3.74
C ASN A 165 0.80 48.83 3.57
N GLY A 166 1.51 49.90 3.25
CA GLY A 166 2.96 49.96 3.29
C GLY A 166 3.51 50.13 4.71
N ASN A 167 4.65 50.81 4.81
CA ASN A 167 5.34 51.04 6.09
C ASN A 167 4.84 52.25 6.88
N VAL A 168 3.98 53.09 6.29
CA VAL A 168 3.48 54.33 6.89
C VAL A 168 1.95 54.34 6.97
N PRO A 169 1.35 55.04 7.95
CA PRO A 169 -0.10 55.25 7.98
C PRO A 169 -0.55 55.98 6.70
N THR A 170 -1.58 55.46 6.04
CA THR A 170 -2.09 55.99 4.78
C THR A 170 -3.60 56.01 4.76
N THR A 171 -4.15 57.01 4.07
CA THR A 171 -5.53 56.97 3.58
C THR A 171 -5.50 56.41 2.16
N PHE A 172 -6.46 55.56 1.81
CA PHE A 172 -6.57 55.01 0.47
C PHE A 172 -7.95 55.27 -0.10
N ASP A 173 -7.97 55.52 -1.41
CA ASP A 173 -9.18 55.62 -2.22
C ASP A 173 -9.15 54.50 -3.27
N LEU A 174 -10.08 53.56 -3.15
CA LEU A 174 -10.19 52.39 -4.02
C LEU A 174 -11.32 52.61 -5.01
N GLU A 175 -11.05 52.36 -6.29
CA GLU A 175 -12.01 52.31 -7.37
C GLU A 175 -11.93 50.95 -8.06
N LEU A 176 -13.02 50.19 -8.06
CA LEU A 176 -13.14 48.88 -8.68
C LEU A 176 -14.15 48.94 -9.83
N CYS A 177 -13.70 48.76 -11.06
CA CYS A 177 -14.57 48.77 -12.23
C CYS A 177 -14.87 47.35 -12.72
N LEU A 178 -16.17 47.06 -12.81
CA LEU A 178 -16.72 45.80 -13.30
C LEU A 178 -17.23 45.97 -14.75
N PRO A 179 -17.03 44.97 -15.62
CA PRO A 179 -17.57 44.97 -16.97
C PRO A 179 -19.11 44.81 -16.95
N SER A 180 -19.78 45.24 -18.01
CA SER A 180 -21.25 45.23 -18.10
C SER A 180 -21.91 43.86 -17.90
N THR A 181 -21.18 42.76 -18.10
CA THR A 181 -21.74 41.41 -17.93
C THR A 181 -21.58 40.87 -16.50
N VAL A 182 -20.87 41.57 -15.62
CA VAL A 182 -20.70 41.19 -14.22
C VAL A 182 -21.35 42.24 -13.33
N THR A 183 -22.36 41.84 -12.57
CA THR A 183 -23.09 42.73 -11.67
C THR A 183 -22.77 42.42 -10.22
N ALA A 184 -22.49 43.45 -9.41
CA ALA A 184 -22.36 43.28 -7.96
C ALA A 184 -23.74 43.18 -7.31
N VAL A 185 -24.08 42.00 -6.77
CA VAL A 185 -25.37 41.69 -6.14
C VAL A 185 -25.36 42.05 -4.66
N ARG A 186 -24.23 41.85 -3.98
CA ARG A 186 -24.06 42.19 -2.57
C ARG A 186 -22.68 42.81 -2.33
N PHE A 187 -22.68 43.99 -1.74
CA PHE A 187 -21.47 44.70 -1.33
C PHE A 187 -21.77 45.57 -0.10
N PRO A 188 -20.74 45.99 0.65
CA PRO A 188 -20.94 46.76 1.89
C PRO A 188 -21.58 48.14 1.64
N GLU A 189 -22.38 48.63 2.59
CA GLU A 189 -23.12 49.91 2.47
C GLU A 189 -22.25 51.15 2.29
N ASN A 190 -20.96 51.09 2.66
CA ASN A 190 -20.03 52.22 2.59
C ASN A 190 -19.42 52.43 1.19
N TRP A 191 -19.85 51.67 0.19
CA TRP A 191 -19.37 51.77 -1.19
C TRP A 191 -20.29 52.66 -2.02
N LYS A 192 -19.69 53.52 -2.83
CA LYS A 192 -20.40 54.34 -3.82
C LYS A 192 -20.38 53.64 -5.16
N THR A 193 -21.50 53.68 -5.88
CA THR A 193 -21.62 53.07 -7.21
C THR A 193 -21.80 54.17 -8.25
N GLU A 194 -20.96 54.13 -9.29
CA GLU A 194 -21.07 54.99 -10.46
C GLU A 194 -21.19 54.11 -11.70
N SER A 195 -22.31 54.19 -12.40
CA SER A 195 -22.57 53.43 -13.62
C SER A 195 -22.25 54.29 -14.83
N MET A 196 -21.21 53.93 -15.57
CA MET A 196 -20.94 54.45 -16.91
C MET A 196 -21.52 53.49 -17.95
N GLU A 197 -21.87 53.96 -19.16
CA GLU A 197 -22.62 53.18 -20.18
C GLU A 197 -22.05 51.77 -20.48
N ALA A 198 -20.76 51.52 -20.21
CA ALA A 198 -20.10 50.23 -20.44
C ALA A 198 -19.50 49.53 -19.19
N LYS A 199 -19.43 50.20 -18.04
CA LYS A 199 -18.78 49.69 -16.82
C LYS A 199 -19.48 50.20 -15.56
N THR A 200 -19.54 49.35 -14.53
CA THR A 200 -20.00 49.76 -13.19
C THR A 200 -18.80 49.89 -12.28
N CYS A 201 -18.48 51.11 -11.85
CA CYS A 201 -17.37 51.37 -10.95
C CYS A 201 -17.87 51.56 -9.51
N LEU A 202 -17.11 51.00 -8.59
CA LEU A 202 -17.42 50.84 -7.18
C LEU A 202 -16.29 51.48 -6.39
N SER A 203 -16.57 52.52 -5.60
CA SER A 203 -15.54 53.27 -4.89
C SER A 203 -15.73 53.31 -3.38
N THR A 204 -14.62 53.27 -2.64
CA THR A 204 -14.59 53.37 -1.19
C THR A 204 -13.28 54.00 -0.71
N THR A 205 -13.37 54.78 0.35
CA THR A 205 -12.21 55.42 0.98
C THR A 205 -12.08 54.92 2.42
N SER A 206 -10.87 54.60 2.87
CA SER A 206 -10.62 54.20 4.26
C SER A 206 -9.19 54.57 4.69
N ARG A 207 -8.88 54.38 5.98
CA ARG A 207 -7.55 54.65 6.56
C ARG A 207 -6.92 53.37 7.10
N LEU A 208 -5.63 53.21 6.81
CA LEU A 208 -4.76 52.18 7.36
C LEU A 208 -3.81 52.87 8.36
N SER A 209 -3.88 52.45 9.61
CA SER A 209 -3.17 53.10 10.73
C SER A 209 -1.86 52.41 11.07
N VAL A 210 -1.73 51.12 10.75
CA VAL A 210 -0.56 50.30 11.11
C VAL A 210 0.18 49.85 9.85
N SER A 211 1.51 49.67 9.95
CA SER A 211 2.29 49.10 8.86
C SER A 211 1.80 47.70 8.52
N SER A 212 1.74 47.36 7.24
CA SER A 212 1.26 46.05 6.76
C SER A 212 -0.19 45.70 7.12
N GLU A 213 -0.98 46.67 7.58
CA GLU A 213 -2.41 46.46 7.83
C GLU A 213 -3.11 46.05 6.55
N VAL A 214 -3.90 44.97 6.59
CA VAL A 214 -4.64 44.46 5.44
C VAL A 214 -6.11 44.81 5.63
N TRP A 215 -6.61 45.66 4.74
CA TRP A 215 -8.05 45.87 4.59
C TRP A 215 -8.57 44.90 3.55
N TYR A 216 -9.69 44.22 3.85
CA TYR A 216 -10.33 43.34 2.88
C TYR A 216 -11.86 43.49 2.92
N ARG A 217 -12.50 43.29 1.77
CA ARG A 217 -13.96 43.20 1.65
C ARG A 217 -14.36 42.15 0.63
N GLU A 218 -15.47 41.49 0.91
CA GLU A 218 -16.09 40.51 0.03
C GLU A 218 -17.22 41.17 -0.75
N LEU A 219 -17.27 40.85 -2.05
CA LEU A 219 -18.27 41.31 -3.00
C LEU A 219 -18.90 40.07 -3.64
N VAL A 220 -20.22 39.95 -3.62
CA VAL A 220 -20.91 38.89 -4.37
C VAL A 220 -21.20 39.44 -5.77
N LEU A 221 -20.52 38.87 -6.76
CA LEU A 221 -20.68 39.18 -8.17
C LEU A 221 -21.56 38.11 -8.82
N ARG A 222 -22.38 38.50 -9.79
CA ARG A 222 -23.17 37.58 -10.62
C ARG A 222 -22.86 37.82 -12.08
N THR A 223 -22.57 36.74 -12.79
CA THR A 223 -22.36 36.77 -14.24
C THR A 223 -23.71 36.79 -14.97
N SER A 224 -23.77 37.54 -16.07
CA SER A 224 -24.91 37.64 -16.97
C SER A 224 -24.50 37.28 -18.40
N THR A 225 -25.47 37.12 -19.29
CA THR A 225 -25.27 36.62 -20.66
C THR A 225 -24.23 37.44 -21.42
N ALA A 226 -23.05 36.84 -21.63
CA ALA A 226 -22.00 37.31 -22.51
C ALA A 226 -21.76 36.26 -23.61
N ASN A 227 -21.23 36.68 -24.76
CA ASN A 227 -20.72 35.73 -25.74
C ASN A 227 -19.61 34.89 -25.07
N PRO A 228 -19.65 33.54 -25.16
CA PRO A 228 -18.72 32.63 -24.46
C PRO A 228 -17.24 32.79 -24.86
N SER A 229 -16.97 33.56 -25.91
CA SER A 229 -15.63 33.80 -26.45
C SER A 229 -14.99 35.13 -26.00
N ASP A 230 -15.73 36.00 -25.31
CA ASP A 230 -15.25 37.35 -24.99
C ASP A 230 -14.57 37.38 -23.61
N ARG A 231 -13.29 37.77 -23.60
CA ARG A 231 -12.52 37.94 -22.35
C ARG A 231 -12.90 39.26 -21.72
N GLN A 232 -13.21 39.23 -20.44
CA GLN A 232 -13.60 40.42 -19.70
C GLN A 232 -12.57 40.76 -18.65
N GLU A 233 -12.53 42.03 -18.28
CA GLU A 233 -11.52 42.55 -17.36
C GLU A 233 -12.21 43.23 -16.19
N ILE A 234 -11.85 42.78 -14.99
CA ILE A 234 -12.13 43.49 -13.75
C ILE A 234 -10.87 44.26 -13.39
N SER A 235 -10.97 45.59 -13.33
CA SER A 235 -9.83 46.47 -13.04
C SER A 235 -10.08 47.21 -11.73
N GLY A 236 -9.14 47.15 -10.81
CA GLY A 236 -9.14 47.98 -9.61
C GLY A 236 -7.94 48.90 -9.59
N THR A 237 -8.17 50.12 -9.13
CA THR A 237 -7.16 51.16 -8.94
C THR A 237 -7.27 51.64 -7.50
N VAL A 238 -6.15 51.66 -6.79
CA VAL A 238 -6.10 52.23 -5.43
C VAL A 238 -5.09 53.37 -5.39
N ARG A 239 -5.52 54.51 -4.87
CA ARG A 239 -4.68 55.68 -4.66
C ARG A 239 -4.41 55.84 -3.17
N PHE A 240 -3.16 55.77 -2.78
CA PHE A 240 -2.72 55.97 -1.40
C PHE A 240 -2.27 57.41 -1.19
N THR A 241 -2.63 58.00 -0.06
CA THR A 241 -2.20 59.33 0.37
C THR A 241 -1.68 59.24 1.81
N THR A 242 -0.41 59.61 2.02
CA THR A 242 0.20 59.66 3.36
C THR A 242 -0.23 60.91 4.12
N ASP A 243 -0.07 60.90 5.45
CA ASP A 243 -0.25 62.09 6.28
C ASP A 243 0.72 63.23 5.92
N THR A 244 1.83 62.91 5.24
CA THR A 244 2.82 63.86 4.72
C THR A 244 2.49 64.39 3.33
N GLY A 245 1.38 63.97 2.73
CA GLY A 245 0.91 64.43 1.41
C GLY A 245 1.55 63.73 0.21
N GLN A 246 2.28 62.63 0.41
CA GLN A 246 2.78 61.81 -0.70
C GLN A 246 1.64 60.95 -1.25
N ILE A 247 1.55 60.86 -2.58
CA ILE A 247 0.50 60.12 -3.28
C ILE A 247 1.16 59.10 -4.22
N TRP A 248 0.66 57.86 -4.22
CA TRP A 248 0.98 56.86 -5.24
C TRP A 248 -0.25 56.03 -5.60
N GLU A 249 -0.19 55.34 -6.72
CA GLU A 249 -1.30 54.57 -7.28
C GLU A 249 -0.84 53.14 -7.58
N GLN A 250 -1.73 52.17 -7.36
CA GLN A 250 -1.54 50.76 -7.71
C GLN A 250 -2.76 50.25 -8.45
N GLN A 251 -2.52 49.41 -9.45
CA GLN A 251 -3.57 48.84 -10.28
C GLN A 251 -3.50 47.31 -10.28
N ALA A 252 -4.65 46.67 -10.21
CA ALA A 252 -4.80 45.23 -10.34
C ALA A 252 -5.86 44.93 -11.40
N THR A 253 -5.56 44.01 -12.32
CA THR A 253 -6.43 43.64 -13.43
C THR A 253 -6.60 42.13 -13.44
N VAL A 254 -7.84 41.66 -13.51
CA VAL A 254 -8.15 40.23 -13.56
C VAL A 254 -8.95 39.92 -14.82
N GLN A 255 -8.46 38.98 -15.62
CA GLN A 255 -9.14 38.51 -16.81
C GLN A 255 -10.09 37.36 -16.49
N LEU A 256 -11.33 37.49 -16.95
CA LEU A 256 -12.42 36.57 -16.69
C LEU A 256 -12.97 36.03 -18.01
N ARG A 257 -13.19 34.73 -18.06
CA ARG A 257 -13.95 34.07 -19.13
C ARG A 257 -15.19 33.40 -18.54
N ILE A 258 -16.35 33.70 -19.10
CA ILE A 258 -17.61 33.08 -18.69
C ILE A 258 -17.84 31.87 -19.58
N ALA A 259 -18.00 30.69 -18.99
CA ALA A 259 -18.20 29.44 -19.71
C ALA A 259 -19.40 28.65 -19.20
N THR A 260 -19.98 27.83 -20.08
CA THR A 260 -21.06 26.90 -19.71
C THR A 260 -20.50 25.57 -19.21
N ILE A 261 -21.30 24.80 -18.47
CA ILE A 261 -20.89 23.48 -17.97
C ILE A 261 -20.54 22.53 -19.13
N SER A 262 -21.28 22.61 -20.24
CA SER A 262 -21.03 21.80 -21.43
C SER A 262 -19.68 22.10 -22.07
N GLU A 263 -19.31 23.37 -22.16
CA GLU A 263 -18.00 23.79 -22.69
C GLU A 263 -16.85 23.33 -21.77
N ILE A 264 -17.01 23.48 -20.45
CA ILE A 264 -16.04 22.97 -19.48
C ILE A 264 -15.89 21.44 -19.61
N ALA A 265 -16.98 20.72 -19.85
CA ALA A 265 -16.98 19.27 -20.00
C ALA A 265 -16.15 18.81 -21.21
N GLU A 266 -16.16 19.55 -22.31
CA GLU A 266 -15.37 19.22 -23.52
C GLU A 266 -13.86 19.34 -23.29
N HIS A 267 -13.44 20.19 -22.34
CA HIS A 267 -12.04 20.40 -22.01
C HIS A 267 -11.50 19.42 -20.96
N LEU A 268 -12.36 18.71 -20.23
CA LEU A 268 -11.97 17.81 -19.15
C LEU A 268 -12.03 16.35 -19.59
N SER A 269 -11.04 15.58 -19.18
CA SER A 269 -11.03 14.12 -19.40
C SER A 269 -10.35 13.39 -18.24
N ILE A 270 -10.87 12.20 -17.91
CA ILE A 270 -10.20 11.25 -17.00
C ILE A 270 -9.20 10.46 -17.84
N GLU A 271 -7.93 10.49 -17.45
CA GLU A 271 -6.87 9.76 -18.15
C GLU A 271 -6.66 8.36 -17.57
N SER A 272 -6.57 8.28 -16.25
CA SER A 272 -6.52 7.01 -15.52
C SER A 272 -7.11 7.14 -14.12
N ILE A 273 -7.58 6.01 -13.59
CA ILE A 273 -7.94 5.83 -12.19
C ILE A 273 -7.11 4.65 -11.68
N GLU A 274 -6.19 4.93 -10.77
CA GLU A 274 -5.22 3.96 -10.27
C GLU A 274 -5.51 3.63 -8.80
N MET A 275 -5.48 2.34 -8.46
CA MET A 275 -5.61 1.84 -7.10
C MET A 275 -4.91 0.48 -6.98
N PRO A 276 -4.18 0.18 -5.91
CA PRO A 276 -3.94 1.04 -4.74
C PRO A 276 -2.80 2.05 -4.97
N THR A 277 -3.01 3.26 -4.47
CA THR A 277 -2.01 4.34 -4.47
C THR A 277 -1.72 4.84 -3.05
N ASP A 278 -0.63 5.59 -2.88
CA ASP A 278 -0.30 6.29 -1.65
C ASP A 278 -0.94 7.69 -1.58
N ALA A 279 -0.70 8.40 -0.47
CA ALA A 279 -1.24 9.75 -0.27
C ALA A 279 -0.69 10.79 -1.26
N MET A 280 0.43 10.52 -1.94
CA MET A 280 1.00 11.38 -2.98
C MET A 280 0.49 11.00 -4.37
N GLY A 281 -0.23 9.90 -4.49
CA GLY A 281 -0.83 9.40 -5.70
C GLY A 281 0.02 8.38 -6.46
N ALA A 282 1.14 7.92 -5.90
CA ALA A 282 2.00 6.91 -6.52
C ALA A 282 1.41 5.50 -6.34
N ALA A 283 1.32 4.73 -7.43
CA ALA A 283 0.83 3.37 -7.42
C ALA A 283 1.83 2.39 -6.77
N ASP A 284 1.32 1.45 -5.97
CA ASP A 284 2.14 0.37 -5.38
C ASP A 284 2.19 -0.86 -6.31
N PRO A 285 3.32 -1.14 -6.99
CA PRO A 285 3.41 -2.25 -7.94
C PRO A 285 3.39 -3.63 -7.25
N LYS A 286 3.52 -3.70 -5.92
CA LYS A 286 3.49 -4.97 -5.18
C LYS A 286 2.08 -5.47 -4.92
N GLN A 287 1.09 -4.60 -5.02
CA GLN A 287 -0.30 -4.93 -4.78
C GLN A 287 -1.03 -5.14 -6.10
N ARG A 288 -2.04 -6.01 -6.07
CA ARG A 288 -2.90 -6.21 -7.22
C ARG A 288 -3.78 -4.98 -7.39
N GLU A 289 -3.94 -4.53 -8.63
CA GLU A 289 -4.85 -3.44 -8.96
C GLU A 289 -6.26 -3.69 -8.42
N ASP A 290 -6.93 -2.61 -8.04
CA ASP A 290 -8.33 -2.62 -7.63
C ASP A 290 -8.67 -3.59 -6.49
N THR A 291 -7.69 -3.87 -5.61
CA THR A 291 -7.82 -4.89 -4.56
C THR A 291 -7.44 -4.34 -3.19
N ILE A 292 -8.29 -4.60 -2.18
CA ILE A 292 -7.97 -4.39 -0.77
C ILE A 292 -7.73 -5.75 -0.11
N TYR A 293 -6.54 -5.92 0.48
CA TYR A 293 -6.21 -7.10 1.26
C TYR A 293 -6.49 -6.86 2.74
N TYR A 294 -7.40 -7.65 3.31
CA TYR A 294 -7.69 -7.56 4.74
C TYR A 294 -7.29 -8.84 5.49
N PRO A 295 -6.25 -8.78 6.35
CA PRO A 295 -5.88 -9.92 7.18
C PRO A 295 -6.87 -10.07 8.35
N ARG A 296 -7.69 -11.12 8.31
CA ARG A 296 -8.46 -11.55 9.48
C ARG A 296 -7.58 -12.35 10.42
N PRO A 297 -7.38 -11.94 11.69
CA PRO A 297 -6.60 -12.71 12.64
C PRO A 297 -7.22 -14.10 12.82
N LEU A 298 -6.39 -15.15 12.78
CA LEU A 298 -6.81 -16.54 13.02
C LEU A 298 -7.37 -16.76 14.42
N PHE A 299 -6.84 -16.00 15.37
CA PHE A 299 -7.13 -16.12 16.77
C PHE A 299 -7.62 -14.75 17.24
N SER A 300 -8.92 -14.64 17.53
CA SER A 300 -9.55 -13.40 17.98
C SER A 300 -8.92 -12.83 19.27
N TRP A 301 -8.24 -13.66 20.07
CA TRP A 301 -7.53 -13.24 21.28
C TRP A 301 -6.18 -12.57 21.01
N LEU A 302 -5.54 -12.84 19.87
CA LEU A 302 -4.41 -12.03 19.39
C LEU A 302 -4.99 -10.75 18.79
N ARG A 303 -5.21 -9.75 19.65
CA ARG A 303 -5.51 -8.37 19.26
C ARG A 303 -4.36 -7.80 18.42
N THR A 304 -4.34 -8.14 17.14
CA THR A 304 -3.61 -7.36 16.14
C THR A 304 -4.39 -6.07 15.97
N ALA A 305 -3.66 -4.95 15.90
CA ALA A 305 -4.24 -3.62 15.80
C ALA A 305 -5.35 -3.63 14.75
N GLN A 306 -6.59 -3.42 15.20
CA GLN A 306 -7.69 -3.10 14.31
C GLN A 306 -7.22 -1.92 13.46
N THR A 307 -7.46 -1.98 12.16
CA THR A 307 -7.19 -0.86 11.26
C THR A 307 -7.73 0.41 11.92
N ASN A 308 -6.88 1.44 12.04
CA ASN A 308 -7.29 2.69 12.66
C ASN A 308 -8.45 3.23 11.81
N ALA A 309 -9.65 3.32 12.39
CA ALA A 309 -10.84 3.76 11.68
C ALA A 309 -10.72 5.20 11.14
N PHE A 310 -9.79 5.98 11.65
CA PHE A 310 -9.54 7.35 11.22
C PHE A 310 -8.45 7.47 10.16
N GLU A 311 -7.72 6.39 9.88
CA GLU A 311 -6.69 6.36 8.84
C GLU A 311 -7.20 5.65 7.59
N PRO A 312 -6.92 6.21 6.39
CA PRO A 312 -7.24 5.53 5.15
C PRO A 312 -6.42 4.26 5.03
N THR A 313 -7.06 3.17 4.59
CA THR A 313 -6.39 1.89 4.36
C THR A 313 -5.54 1.92 3.09
N THR A 314 -6.00 2.67 2.09
CA THR A 314 -5.30 2.93 0.84
C THR A 314 -5.87 4.19 0.19
N TYR A 315 -5.28 4.64 -0.91
CA TYR A 315 -5.81 5.72 -1.73
C TYR A 315 -6.11 5.16 -3.14
N GLN A 316 -6.95 5.90 -3.85
CA GLN A 316 -7.08 5.79 -5.29
C GLN A 316 -6.76 7.15 -5.91
N THR A 317 -5.99 7.17 -6.99
CA THR A 317 -5.62 8.41 -7.65
C THR A 317 -6.43 8.56 -8.92
N VAL A 318 -7.12 9.68 -9.05
CA VAL A 318 -7.78 10.08 -10.30
C VAL A 318 -6.86 11.06 -11.00
N ARG A 319 -6.39 10.70 -12.21
CA ARG A 319 -5.64 11.61 -13.08
C ARG A 319 -6.60 12.35 -14.00
N LEU A 320 -6.78 13.64 -13.74
CA LEU A 320 -7.63 14.51 -14.56
C LEU A 320 -6.76 15.39 -15.45
N ARG A 321 -7.12 15.44 -16.74
CA ARG A 321 -6.48 16.31 -17.72
C ARG A 321 -7.38 17.47 -18.08
N ASN A 322 -6.85 18.68 -17.94
CA ASN A 322 -7.48 19.89 -18.45
C ASN A 322 -6.83 20.27 -19.79
N ARG A 323 -7.62 20.27 -20.87
CA ARG A 323 -7.18 20.66 -22.23
C ARG A 323 -7.40 22.14 -22.53
N GLY A 324 -8.09 22.88 -21.66
CA GLY A 324 -8.28 24.32 -21.77
C GLY A 324 -7.02 25.11 -21.40
N GLU A 325 -7.07 26.42 -21.63
CA GLU A 325 -6.01 27.35 -21.22
C GLU A 325 -6.20 27.85 -19.78
N GLU A 326 -7.44 27.84 -19.31
CA GLU A 326 -7.83 28.38 -18.01
C GLU A 326 -7.84 27.31 -16.91
N THR A 327 -7.63 27.76 -15.66
CA THR A 327 -7.70 26.89 -14.49
C THR A 327 -9.16 26.56 -14.15
N ILE A 328 -9.48 25.28 -14.00
CA ILE A 328 -10.83 24.80 -13.65
C ILE A 328 -10.80 24.14 -12.27
N HIS A 329 -11.74 24.49 -11.39
CA HIS A 329 -11.81 23.90 -10.05
C HIS A 329 -12.90 22.85 -9.98
N VAL A 330 -12.57 21.67 -9.45
CA VAL A 330 -13.43 20.49 -9.50
C VAL A 330 -13.66 19.80 -8.16
N VAL A 331 -14.90 19.34 -8.09
CA VAL A 331 -15.61 18.35 -7.29
C VAL A 331 -15.27 16.88 -7.49
N VAL A 332 -14.14 16.32 -7.08
CA VAL A 332 -13.93 14.87 -7.29
C VAL A 332 -14.46 14.08 -6.10
N SER A 333 -15.39 13.16 -6.34
CA SER A 333 -15.87 12.28 -5.28
C SER A 333 -15.92 10.82 -5.70
N SER A 334 -15.72 9.92 -4.75
CA SER A 334 -15.83 8.48 -4.95
C SER A 334 -16.77 7.82 -3.96
N THR A 335 -17.66 7.00 -4.49
CA THR A 335 -18.64 6.20 -3.75
C THR A 335 -18.37 4.71 -3.98
N ASN A 336 -18.37 3.93 -2.90
CA ASN A 336 -18.22 2.47 -2.95
C ASN A 336 -19.62 1.83 -2.89
N THR A 337 -19.96 1.01 -3.88
CA THR A 337 -21.29 0.39 -4.03
C THR A 337 -21.18 -1.12 -4.22
N ASP A 338 -22.19 -1.85 -3.76
CA ASP A 338 -22.29 -3.29 -4.00
C ASP A 338 -22.73 -3.58 -5.44
N THR A 339 -22.02 -4.47 -6.13
CA THR A 339 -22.27 -4.85 -7.52
C THR A 339 -23.67 -5.47 -7.72
N ASN A 340 -24.19 -6.16 -6.70
CA ASN A 340 -25.47 -6.86 -6.77
C ASN A 340 -26.64 -5.99 -6.35
N THR A 341 -26.47 -5.15 -5.32
CA THR A 341 -27.57 -4.33 -4.76
C THR A 341 -27.56 -2.89 -5.24
N GLY A 342 -26.41 -2.37 -5.69
CA GLY A 342 -26.21 -0.97 -6.04
C GLY A 342 -26.20 -0.02 -4.83
N GLU A 343 -26.29 -0.55 -3.60
CA GLU A 343 -26.32 0.25 -2.38
C GLU A 343 -24.91 0.66 -1.94
N THR A 344 -24.80 1.81 -1.26
CA THR A 344 -23.52 2.30 -0.72
C THR A 344 -23.06 1.45 0.46
N ILE A 345 -21.77 1.13 0.49
CA ILE A 345 -21.19 0.21 1.46
C ILE A 345 -20.69 0.95 2.69
N VAL A 346 -21.29 0.66 3.86
CA VAL A 346 -20.96 1.31 5.13
C VAL A 346 -19.55 0.96 5.61
N PHE A 347 -19.09 -0.27 5.43
CA PHE A 347 -17.75 -0.68 5.88
C PHE A 347 -16.60 -0.12 5.03
N LEU A 348 -16.91 0.54 3.91
CA LEU A 348 -15.96 1.28 3.08
C LEU A 348 -16.21 2.79 3.12
N ALA A 349 -17.14 3.24 3.95
CA ALA A 349 -17.46 4.65 4.10
C ALA A 349 -16.37 5.36 4.92
N PRO A 350 -16.04 6.63 4.59
CA PRO A 350 -15.15 7.42 5.42
C PRO A 350 -15.76 7.69 6.80
N PRO A 351 -14.94 7.87 7.85
CA PRO A 351 -15.43 8.21 9.17
C PRO A 351 -16.14 9.58 9.16
N GLU A 352 -17.10 9.77 10.08
CA GLU A 352 -17.87 11.01 10.17
C GLU A 352 -16.98 12.26 10.33
N THR A 353 -15.85 12.12 11.01
CA THR A 353 -14.88 13.21 11.20
C THR A 353 -14.18 13.64 9.91
N ALA A 354 -14.10 12.77 8.90
CA ALA A 354 -13.44 13.06 7.63
C ALA A 354 -14.37 13.72 6.61
N ASN A 355 -15.65 13.29 6.52
CA ASN A 355 -16.58 13.77 5.50
C ASN A 355 -17.99 14.10 6.03
N GLY A 356 -18.14 14.41 7.32
CA GLY A 356 -19.41 14.86 7.91
C GLY A 356 -20.54 13.84 7.79
N GLY A 357 -20.23 12.54 7.76
CA GLY A 357 -21.20 11.45 7.65
C GLY A 357 -21.68 11.12 6.23
N MET A 358 -21.03 11.64 5.19
CA MET A 358 -21.32 11.22 3.82
C MET A 358 -20.59 9.91 3.47
N ASN A 359 -21.29 8.96 2.85
CA ASN A 359 -20.73 7.69 2.35
C ASN A 359 -19.89 7.85 1.06
N ARG A 360 -19.11 8.93 0.95
CA ARG A 360 -18.25 9.22 -0.21
C ARG A 360 -16.98 9.93 0.22
N SER A 361 -15.87 9.61 -0.44
CA SER A 361 -14.61 10.36 -0.31
C SER A 361 -14.63 11.56 -1.25
N VAL A 362 -14.21 12.74 -0.78
CA VAL A 362 -14.28 14.00 -1.55
C VAL A 362 -12.91 14.69 -1.60
N ALA A 363 -12.41 14.84 -2.83
CA ALA A 363 -11.30 15.63 -3.36
C ALA A 363 -11.71 17.02 -3.84
N PHE A 364 -11.11 18.10 -3.33
CA PHE A 364 -11.20 19.42 -3.96
C PHE A 364 -9.89 19.72 -4.70
N ALA A 365 -9.96 19.98 -6.00
CA ALA A 365 -8.76 20.17 -6.82
C ALA A 365 -8.89 21.34 -7.79
N SER A 366 -7.79 22.03 -8.00
CA SER A 366 -7.61 23.03 -9.06
C SER A 366 -6.85 22.40 -10.20
N LEU A 367 -7.38 22.47 -11.41
CA LEU A 367 -6.81 21.88 -12.62
C LEU A 367 -6.24 22.99 -13.51
N PRO A 368 -4.92 23.25 -13.49
CA PRO A 368 -4.32 24.24 -14.38
C PRO A 368 -4.51 23.87 -15.85
N GLY A 369 -4.54 24.87 -16.73
CA GLY A 369 -4.65 24.64 -18.17
C GLY A 369 -3.49 23.82 -18.73
N GLY A 370 -3.80 22.88 -19.63
CA GLY A 370 -2.82 22.06 -20.36
C GLY A 370 -2.09 20.99 -19.54
N THR A 371 -2.38 20.83 -18.24
CA THR A 371 -1.69 19.87 -17.36
C THR A 371 -2.57 18.70 -16.93
N ILE A 372 -1.91 17.66 -16.43
CA ILE A 372 -2.54 16.51 -15.78
C ILE A 372 -2.34 16.70 -14.28
N THR A 373 -3.44 16.64 -13.52
CA THR A 373 -3.43 16.77 -12.07
C THR A 373 -3.79 15.44 -11.43
N GLU A 374 -2.97 15.01 -10.47
CA GLU A 374 -3.18 13.79 -9.70
C GLU A 374 -3.98 14.11 -8.43
N ILE A 375 -5.11 13.42 -8.25
CA ILE A 375 -6.03 13.68 -7.14
C ILE A 375 -6.18 12.39 -6.33
N PRO A 376 -5.42 12.22 -5.22
CA PRO A 376 -5.55 11.07 -4.35
C PRO A 376 -6.82 11.18 -3.50
N LEU A 377 -7.67 10.16 -3.58
CA LEU A 377 -8.88 10.01 -2.78
C LEU A 377 -8.69 8.89 -1.75
N PRO A 378 -8.88 9.16 -0.45
CA PRO A 378 -8.72 8.13 0.57
C PRO A 378 -9.82 7.07 0.47
N ILE A 379 -9.45 5.81 0.67
CA ILE A 379 -10.37 4.67 0.83
C ILE A 379 -10.19 4.11 2.24
N TYR A 380 -11.30 4.07 2.97
CA TYR A 380 -11.36 3.55 4.33
C TYR A 380 -11.90 2.12 4.32
N PHE A 381 -11.45 1.30 5.27
CA PHE A 381 -11.95 -0.06 5.43
C PHE A 381 -12.13 -0.39 6.91
N HIS A 382 -13.38 -0.68 7.27
CA HIS A 382 -13.84 -1.00 8.61
C HIS A 382 -14.22 -2.48 8.71
N PRO A 383 -13.33 -3.36 9.21
CA PRO A 383 -13.61 -4.79 9.22
C PRO A 383 -14.78 -5.20 10.09
N ALA A 384 -15.04 -4.44 11.16
CA ALA A 384 -16.24 -4.51 11.97
C ALA A 384 -16.92 -3.15 11.91
N TYR A 385 -18.20 -3.13 11.57
CA TYR A 385 -18.99 -1.91 11.43
C TYR A 385 -20.36 -2.09 12.07
N LEU A 386 -21.02 -0.98 12.38
CA LEU A 386 -22.36 -0.98 12.94
C LEU A 386 -23.36 -0.77 11.81
N SER A 387 -24.21 -1.77 11.57
CA SER A 387 -25.35 -1.68 10.67
C SER A 387 -26.62 -1.75 11.51
N GLN A 388 -27.47 -0.73 11.47
CA GLN A 388 -28.73 -0.67 12.24
C GLN A 388 -28.57 -1.00 13.73
N GLY A 389 -27.46 -0.57 14.34
CA GLY A 389 -27.16 -0.81 15.76
C GLY A 389 -26.64 -2.22 16.09
N LYS A 390 -26.41 -3.08 15.09
CA LYS A 390 -25.77 -4.40 15.25
C LYS A 390 -24.36 -4.38 14.70
N ALA A 391 -23.43 -5.03 15.41
CA ALA A 391 -22.07 -5.21 14.94
C ALA A 391 -22.03 -6.30 13.87
N GLU A 392 -21.69 -5.91 12.65
CA GLU A 392 -21.55 -6.79 11.49
C GLU A 392 -20.10 -6.78 10.99
N GLN A 393 -19.74 -7.80 10.22
CA GLN A 393 -18.40 -7.95 9.65
C GLN A 393 -18.42 -7.66 8.15
N ALA A 394 -17.37 -7.03 7.65
CA ALA A 394 -17.21 -6.78 6.22
C ALA A 394 -17.22 -8.08 5.41
N ILE A 395 -18.04 -8.15 4.37
CA ILE A 395 -18.22 -9.37 3.56
C ILE A 395 -17.16 -9.36 2.45
N PRO A 396 -16.35 -10.42 2.26
CA PRO A 396 -15.46 -10.50 1.10
C PRO A 396 -16.27 -10.66 -0.19
N GLY A 397 -15.84 -9.99 -1.27
CA GLY A 397 -16.60 -10.00 -2.52
C GLY A 397 -16.12 -8.99 -3.55
N GLU A 398 -16.92 -8.85 -4.60
CA GLU A 398 -16.73 -7.91 -5.71
C GLU A 398 -17.64 -6.70 -5.51
N TYR A 399 -17.04 -5.52 -5.52
CA TYR A 399 -17.68 -4.23 -5.30
C TYR A 399 -17.31 -3.27 -6.45
N GLU A 400 -18.00 -2.14 -6.51
CA GLU A 400 -17.74 -1.10 -7.50
C GLU A 400 -17.39 0.24 -6.83
N ARG A 401 -16.52 0.99 -7.51
CA ARG A 401 -16.14 2.36 -7.18
C ARG A 401 -16.66 3.27 -8.26
N GLY A 402 -17.63 4.11 -7.91
CA GLY A 402 -18.10 5.19 -8.76
C GLY A 402 -17.30 6.46 -8.50
N VAL A 403 -16.52 6.93 -9.47
CA VAL A 403 -15.87 8.24 -9.44
C VAL A 403 -16.74 9.24 -10.18
N THR A 404 -16.99 10.39 -9.56
CA THR A 404 -17.76 11.49 -10.15
C THR A 404 -16.99 12.79 -10.03
N VAL A 405 -16.95 13.56 -11.11
CA VAL A 405 -16.32 14.88 -11.17
C VAL A 405 -17.40 15.92 -11.41
N LYS A 406 -17.51 16.90 -10.52
CA LYS A 406 -18.40 18.05 -10.64
C LYS A 406 -17.59 19.33 -10.82
N VAL A 407 -18.15 20.36 -11.45
CA VAL A 407 -17.54 21.70 -11.37
C VAL A 407 -17.83 22.23 -9.97
N TRP A 408 -16.84 22.87 -9.34
CA TRP A 408 -17.09 23.55 -8.09
C TRP A 408 -18.20 24.61 -8.27
N GLY A 409 -19.16 24.67 -7.34
CA GLY A 409 -20.27 25.63 -7.38
C GLY A 409 -21.45 25.21 -8.26
N SER A 410 -21.41 24.01 -8.85
CA SER A 410 -22.52 23.41 -9.59
C SER A 410 -22.80 21.99 -9.10
N ASP A 411 -24.08 21.60 -9.13
CA ASP A 411 -24.49 20.22 -8.86
C ASP A 411 -24.35 19.30 -10.08
N ALA A 412 -24.05 19.86 -11.25
CA ALA A 412 -23.91 19.10 -12.48
C ALA A 412 -22.68 18.18 -12.44
N THR A 413 -22.89 16.92 -12.81
CA THR A 413 -21.83 15.92 -12.94
C THR A 413 -21.28 15.97 -14.36
N ILE A 414 -19.99 16.26 -14.49
CA ILE A 414 -19.30 16.39 -15.78
C ILE A 414 -18.85 15.02 -16.28
N LEU A 415 -18.14 14.29 -15.41
CA LEU A 415 -17.51 13.01 -15.72
C LEU A 415 -17.94 12.00 -14.68
N ARG A 416 -18.21 10.78 -15.13
CA ARG A 416 -18.54 9.64 -14.28
C ARG A 416 -17.88 8.39 -14.84
N GLU A 417 -17.22 7.65 -13.97
CA GLU A 417 -16.58 6.40 -14.33
C GLU A 417 -16.76 5.39 -13.20
N GLN A 418 -16.91 4.11 -13.56
CA GLN A 418 -17.02 3.00 -12.61
C GLN A 418 -15.81 2.09 -12.76
N ARG A 419 -15.22 1.69 -11.63
CA ARG A 419 -14.09 0.77 -11.56
C ARG A 419 -14.38 -0.35 -10.57
N PRO A 420 -13.88 -1.57 -10.80
CA PRO A 420 -14.08 -2.67 -9.86
C PRO A 420 -13.30 -2.44 -8.57
N LEU A 421 -13.70 -3.16 -7.52
CA LEU A 421 -13.05 -3.20 -6.22
C LEU A 421 -13.20 -4.60 -5.62
N HIS A 422 -12.09 -5.29 -5.43
CA HIS A 422 -12.07 -6.64 -4.90
C HIS A 422 -11.64 -6.62 -3.43
N LEU A 423 -12.48 -7.16 -2.55
CA LEU A 423 -12.11 -7.35 -1.15
C LEU A 423 -11.71 -8.81 -0.92
N ILE A 424 -10.41 -9.06 -0.80
CA ILE A 424 -9.85 -10.40 -0.66
C ILE A 424 -9.43 -10.64 0.79
N VAL A 425 -9.94 -11.73 1.36
CA VAL A 425 -9.57 -12.20 2.70
C VAL A 425 -8.71 -13.47 2.56
N PRO A 426 -7.59 -13.59 3.30
CA PRO A 426 -6.80 -14.82 3.32
C PRO A 426 -7.65 -16.02 3.76
N ASN A 427 -7.50 -17.16 3.06
CA ASN A 427 -8.18 -18.38 3.44
C ASN A 427 -7.63 -18.91 4.78
N GLN A 428 -8.41 -18.74 5.86
CA GLN A 428 -8.01 -19.11 7.21
C GLN A 428 -7.87 -20.63 7.39
N GLN A 429 -8.69 -21.41 6.68
CA GLN A 429 -8.60 -22.87 6.72
C GLN A 429 -7.27 -23.34 6.14
N ALA A 430 -6.87 -22.76 5.00
CA ALA A 430 -5.58 -23.03 4.38
C ALA A 430 -4.43 -22.71 5.32
N LEU A 431 -4.46 -21.53 5.95
CA LEU A 431 -3.43 -21.11 6.89
C LEU A 431 -3.35 -22.05 8.10
N LEU A 432 -4.47 -22.42 8.73
CA LEU A 432 -4.48 -23.33 9.88
C LEU A 432 -3.91 -24.70 9.52
N VAL A 433 -4.40 -25.30 8.44
CA VAL A 433 -3.99 -26.64 8.01
C VAL A 433 -2.51 -26.64 7.61
N SER A 434 -2.04 -25.63 6.88
CA SER A 434 -0.62 -25.49 6.55
C SER A 434 0.24 -25.28 7.79
N LEU A 435 -0.19 -24.47 8.77
CA LEU A 435 0.53 -24.27 10.02
C LEU A 435 0.65 -25.60 10.79
N LEU A 436 -0.45 -26.35 10.90
CA LEU A 436 -0.47 -27.66 11.54
C LEU A 436 0.46 -28.65 10.80
N ALA A 437 0.43 -28.64 9.46
CA ALA A 437 1.31 -29.46 8.63
C ALA A 437 2.79 -29.12 8.87
N ILE A 438 3.16 -27.83 8.87
CA ILE A 438 4.52 -27.37 9.17
C ILE A 438 4.96 -27.82 10.55
N VAL A 439 4.14 -27.56 11.59
CA VAL A 439 4.46 -27.95 12.97
C VAL A 439 4.62 -29.47 13.08
N SER A 440 3.70 -30.25 12.49
CA SER A 440 3.76 -31.71 12.52
C SER A 440 4.99 -32.25 11.81
N SER A 441 5.33 -31.73 10.62
CA SER A 441 6.50 -32.11 9.85
C SER A 441 7.80 -31.75 10.58
N CYS A 442 7.89 -30.55 11.17
CA CYS A 442 9.05 -30.14 11.98
C CYS A 442 9.22 -31.04 13.20
N LEU A 443 8.13 -31.38 13.90
CA LEU A 443 8.16 -32.28 15.04
C LEU A 443 8.57 -33.70 14.62
N GLY A 444 8.01 -34.22 13.52
CA GLY A 444 8.38 -35.51 12.94
C GLY A 444 9.87 -35.57 12.58
N PHE A 445 10.37 -34.53 11.91
CA PHE A 445 11.78 -34.41 11.57
C PHE A 445 12.68 -34.37 12.82
N ALA A 446 12.30 -33.60 13.84
CA ALA A 446 13.03 -33.55 15.11
C ALA A 446 13.05 -34.91 15.84
N ILE A 447 11.94 -35.65 15.83
CA ILE A 447 11.83 -37.01 16.38
C ILE A 447 12.78 -37.95 15.64
N VAL A 448 12.77 -37.92 14.30
CA VAL A 448 13.67 -38.75 13.47
C VAL A 448 15.13 -38.43 13.77
N LEU A 449 15.52 -37.15 13.84
CA LEU A 449 16.88 -36.75 14.17
C LEU A 449 17.29 -37.21 15.58
N ARG A 450 16.40 -37.07 16.57
CA ARG A 450 16.67 -37.49 17.96
C ARG A 450 16.79 -39.01 18.10
N PHE A 451 15.97 -39.76 17.37
CA PHE A 451 15.86 -41.22 17.52
C PHE A 451 16.42 -42.02 16.34
N HIS A 452 17.18 -41.40 15.43
CA HIS A 452 17.71 -42.06 14.22
C HIS A 452 18.44 -43.37 14.54
N LYS A 453 19.30 -43.39 15.57
CA LYS A 453 20.04 -44.62 15.95
C LYS A 453 19.11 -45.77 16.32
N ARG A 454 17.99 -45.49 16.99
CA ARG A 454 17.00 -46.51 17.37
C ARG A 454 16.18 -46.97 16.17
N LEU A 455 15.82 -46.04 15.28
CA LEU A 455 15.12 -46.36 14.03
C LEU A 455 15.97 -47.30 13.15
N PHE A 456 17.24 -46.95 12.89
CA PHE A 456 18.13 -47.78 12.09
C PHE A 456 18.49 -49.12 12.77
N ALA A 457 18.65 -49.14 14.10
CA ALA A 457 18.91 -50.39 14.83
C ALA A 457 17.75 -51.40 14.77
N SER A 458 16.54 -50.96 14.44
CA SER A 458 15.37 -51.85 14.30
C SER A 458 15.35 -52.66 13.00
N PHE A 459 16.16 -52.27 12.01
CA PHE A 459 16.23 -52.90 10.71
C PHE A 459 17.49 -53.76 10.54
N THR A 460 17.34 -54.92 9.92
CA THR A 460 18.49 -55.72 9.48
C THR A 460 19.03 -55.15 8.18
N THR A 461 20.30 -55.41 7.86
CA THR A 461 20.92 -55.00 6.60
C THR A 461 20.12 -55.47 5.38
N LYS A 462 19.57 -56.70 5.42
CA LYS A 462 18.67 -57.24 4.38
C LYS A 462 17.45 -56.34 4.17
N HIS A 463 16.80 -55.88 5.24
CA HIS A 463 15.62 -55.02 5.13
C HIS A 463 15.97 -53.65 4.53
N LEU A 464 17.08 -53.04 4.95
CA LEU A 464 17.50 -51.74 4.41
C LEU A 464 17.79 -51.81 2.90
N ILE A 465 18.46 -52.89 2.45
CA ILE A 465 18.73 -53.11 1.02
C ILE A 465 17.43 -53.24 0.22
N VAL A 466 16.47 -54.03 0.72
CA VAL A 466 15.19 -54.23 0.03
C VAL A 466 14.37 -52.94 0.01
N ILE A 467 14.34 -52.17 1.10
CA ILE A 467 13.64 -50.88 1.14
C ILE A 467 14.25 -49.90 0.12
N ALA A 468 15.58 -49.82 0.05
CA ALA A 468 16.25 -48.98 -0.93
C ALA A 468 15.92 -49.42 -2.36
N LEU A 469 15.98 -50.72 -2.66
CA LEU A 469 15.66 -51.25 -3.99
C LEU A 469 14.20 -50.95 -4.40
N PHE A 470 13.24 -51.15 -3.49
CA PHE A 470 11.84 -50.84 -3.75
C PHE A 470 11.61 -49.33 -3.92
N SER A 471 12.26 -48.50 -3.11
CA SER A 471 12.15 -47.04 -3.25
C SER A 471 12.73 -46.55 -4.58
N THR A 472 13.87 -47.09 -5.00
CA THR A 472 14.44 -46.81 -6.34
C THR A 472 13.50 -47.27 -7.45
N THR A 473 12.86 -48.43 -7.29
CA THR A 473 11.87 -48.94 -8.25
C THR A 473 10.66 -48.02 -8.34
N VAL A 474 10.12 -47.59 -7.20
CA VAL A 474 9.05 -46.58 -7.13
C VAL A 474 9.48 -45.30 -7.81
N PHE A 475 10.70 -44.82 -7.57
CA PHE A 475 11.21 -43.61 -8.20
C PHE A 475 11.26 -43.74 -9.74
N VAL A 476 11.83 -44.83 -10.25
CA VAL A 476 11.94 -45.05 -11.71
C VAL A 476 10.58 -45.31 -12.36
N ALA A 477 9.69 -46.07 -11.71
CA ALA A 477 8.42 -46.49 -12.29
C ALA A 477 7.29 -45.46 -12.14
N VAL A 478 7.35 -44.61 -11.10
CA VAL A 478 6.30 -43.63 -10.80
C VAL A 478 6.80 -42.21 -11.02
N MET A 479 7.92 -41.83 -10.38
CA MET A 479 8.37 -40.43 -10.39
C MET A 479 8.86 -39.99 -11.77
N VAL A 480 9.70 -40.79 -12.44
CA VAL A 480 10.27 -40.43 -13.76
C VAL A 480 9.19 -40.30 -14.85
N PRO A 481 8.24 -41.23 -15.00
CA PRO A 481 7.15 -41.06 -15.97
C PRO A 481 6.25 -39.86 -15.64
N SER A 482 5.98 -39.65 -14.34
CA SER A 482 5.16 -38.52 -13.91
C SER A 482 5.77 -37.18 -14.26
N THR A 483 7.07 -37.00 -14.07
CA THR A 483 7.74 -35.72 -14.30
C THR A 483 8.03 -35.47 -15.79
N LEU A 484 8.34 -36.51 -16.57
CA LEU A 484 8.77 -36.35 -17.97
C LEU A 484 7.64 -36.52 -18.99
N PHE A 485 6.75 -37.51 -18.80
CA PHE A 485 5.77 -37.89 -19.82
C PHE A 485 4.35 -37.44 -19.48
N LEU A 486 3.93 -37.54 -18.22
CA LEU A 486 2.56 -37.23 -17.82
C LEU A 486 2.24 -35.72 -17.77
N ASN A 487 3.27 -34.86 -17.80
CA ASN A 487 3.09 -33.43 -18.02
C ASN A 487 2.53 -33.13 -19.43
N LEU A 488 2.91 -33.91 -20.44
CA LEU A 488 2.36 -33.78 -21.80
C LEU A 488 0.88 -34.20 -21.85
N VAL A 489 0.53 -35.27 -21.14
CA VAL A 489 -0.87 -35.71 -20.98
C VAL A 489 -1.70 -34.63 -20.30
N SER A 490 -1.13 -33.94 -19.31
CA SER A 490 -1.78 -32.84 -18.60
C SER A 490 -2.01 -31.61 -19.49
N ALA A 491 -1.10 -31.33 -20.42
CA ALA A 491 -1.30 -30.28 -21.41
C ALA A 491 -2.46 -30.58 -22.38
N ILE A 492 -2.70 -31.86 -22.72
CA ILE A 492 -3.74 -32.26 -23.67
C ILE A 492 -5.11 -32.41 -23.00
N LEU A 493 -5.18 -33.04 -21.82
CA LEU A 493 -6.44 -33.36 -21.13
C LEU A 493 -6.89 -32.26 -20.15
N GLY A 494 -6.03 -31.26 -19.90
CA GLY A 494 -6.29 -30.18 -18.97
C GLY A 494 -6.64 -30.69 -17.56
N PRO A 495 -7.72 -30.20 -16.92
CA PRO A 495 -8.05 -30.54 -15.54
C PRO A 495 -8.50 -32.00 -15.34
N PHE A 496 -8.86 -32.73 -16.41
CA PHE A 496 -9.24 -34.14 -16.33
C PHE A 496 -8.05 -35.10 -16.41
N SER A 497 -6.84 -34.59 -16.67
CA SER A 497 -5.63 -35.43 -16.77
C SER A 497 -5.39 -36.23 -15.49
N VAL A 498 -5.71 -35.66 -14.34
CA VAL A 498 -5.65 -36.25 -13.00
C VAL A 498 -6.29 -37.64 -12.95
N LEU A 499 -7.39 -37.87 -13.67
CA LEU A 499 -8.05 -39.17 -13.68
C LEU A 499 -7.13 -40.25 -14.26
N LEU A 500 -6.39 -39.94 -15.32
CA LEU A 500 -5.52 -40.90 -15.99
C LEU A 500 -4.12 -40.95 -15.36
N THR A 501 -3.53 -39.78 -15.09
CA THR A 501 -2.19 -39.67 -14.53
C THR A 501 -2.16 -40.16 -13.09
N GLY A 502 -3.16 -39.78 -12.28
CA GLY A 502 -3.33 -40.25 -10.91
C GLY A 502 -3.59 -41.75 -10.85
N LEU A 503 -4.34 -42.32 -11.80
CA LEU A 503 -4.61 -43.77 -11.82
C LEU A 503 -3.31 -44.53 -11.93
N ILE A 504 -2.43 -44.16 -12.86
CA ILE A 504 -1.17 -44.87 -13.05
C ILE A 504 -0.22 -44.62 -11.87
N ASN A 505 -0.07 -43.36 -11.47
CA ASN A 505 0.93 -42.98 -10.47
C ASN A 505 0.58 -43.48 -9.06
N GLU A 506 -0.63 -43.18 -8.58
CA GLU A 506 -1.01 -43.50 -7.20
C GLU A 506 -1.26 -45.00 -7.03
N THR A 507 -1.91 -45.66 -7.98
CA THR A 507 -2.11 -47.12 -7.85
C THR A 507 -0.79 -47.86 -7.84
N LEU A 508 0.18 -47.47 -8.70
CA LEU A 508 1.47 -48.13 -8.77
C LEU A 508 2.33 -47.84 -7.55
N TYR A 509 2.33 -46.58 -7.07
CA TYR A 509 3.03 -46.21 -5.83
C TYR A 509 2.53 -47.03 -4.65
N TYR A 510 1.22 -47.04 -4.40
CA TYR A 510 0.64 -47.77 -3.27
C TYR A 510 0.69 -49.29 -3.45
N ALA A 511 0.68 -49.81 -4.68
CA ALA A 511 0.92 -51.23 -4.93
C ALA A 511 2.33 -51.67 -4.54
N LEU A 512 3.35 -50.92 -4.95
CA LEU A 512 4.74 -51.21 -4.61
C LEU A 512 5.02 -51.00 -3.12
N LEU A 513 4.47 -49.94 -2.52
CA LEU A 513 4.58 -49.67 -1.09
C LEU A 513 3.94 -50.80 -0.27
N THR A 514 2.72 -51.22 -0.62
CA THR A 514 2.02 -52.30 0.08
C THR A 514 2.72 -53.65 -0.10
N ALA A 515 3.25 -53.93 -1.30
CA ALA A 515 4.03 -55.13 -1.54
C ALA A 515 5.26 -55.20 -0.64
N LEU A 516 5.99 -54.09 -0.48
CA LEU A 516 7.12 -53.98 0.44
C LEU A 516 6.70 -54.14 1.90
N LEU A 517 5.59 -53.51 2.31
CA LEU A 517 5.08 -53.64 3.67
C LEU A 517 4.74 -55.11 3.99
N ILE A 518 4.07 -55.82 3.10
CA ILE A 518 3.75 -57.24 3.28
C ILE A 518 5.02 -58.09 3.27
N TYR A 519 5.99 -57.78 2.41
CA TYR A 519 7.27 -58.51 2.38
C TYR A 519 8.05 -58.40 3.71
N ILE A 520 8.05 -57.21 4.35
CA ILE A 520 8.79 -56.99 5.60
C ILE A 520 7.98 -57.40 6.83
N THR A 521 6.67 -57.17 6.84
CA THR A 521 5.82 -57.35 8.02
C THR A 521 5.01 -58.65 8.03
N GLY A 522 4.94 -59.37 6.90
CA GLY A 522 4.19 -60.61 6.74
C GLY A 522 2.74 -60.40 6.30
N ASP A 523 2.09 -61.45 5.78
CA ASP A 523 0.70 -61.40 5.30
C ASP A 523 -0.30 -61.25 6.48
N PRO A 524 -1.14 -60.20 6.51
CA PRO A 524 -2.14 -59.99 7.56
C PRO A 524 -3.22 -61.09 7.63
N ARG A 525 -3.36 -61.94 6.60
CA ARG A 525 -4.32 -63.06 6.59
C ARG A 525 -3.86 -64.29 7.38
N ASN A 526 -2.56 -64.46 7.61
CA ASN A 526 -2.03 -65.67 8.26
C ASN A 526 -2.00 -65.49 9.79
N ALA A 527 -2.71 -66.38 10.49
CA ALA A 527 -2.91 -66.29 11.94
C ALA A 527 -1.62 -66.55 12.76
N GLU A 528 -0.68 -67.34 12.24
CA GLU A 528 0.60 -67.65 12.90
C GLU A 528 1.55 -66.46 12.92
N THR A 529 1.49 -65.58 11.92
CA THR A 529 2.35 -64.39 11.80
C THR A 529 1.96 -63.29 12.80
N ARG A 530 0.74 -63.35 13.36
CA ARG A 530 0.12 -62.30 14.20
C ARG A 530 0.89 -61.99 15.50
N ASN A 531 1.67 -62.95 16.03
CA ASN A 531 2.47 -62.77 17.26
C ASN A 531 3.89 -62.21 16.99
N HIS A 532 4.50 -62.50 15.84
CA HIS A 532 5.79 -61.91 15.43
C HIS A 532 5.66 -60.49 14.86
N VAL A 533 4.45 -60.10 14.46
CA VAL A 533 4.08 -58.79 13.91
C VAL A 533 4.16 -57.65 14.93
N ARG A 534 4.41 -57.88 16.23
CA ARG A 534 4.37 -56.78 17.23
C ARG A 534 5.62 -55.88 17.27
N ALA A 535 6.73 -56.26 16.62
CA ALA A 535 8.03 -55.57 16.79
C ALA A 535 8.73 -55.01 15.52
N LYS A 536 8.46 -55.49 14.31
CA LYS A 536 9.30 -55.17 13.11
C LYS A 536 8.53 -54.56 11.95
N GLY A 537 8.66 -53.27 11.68
CA GLY A 537 8.04 -52.64 10.51
C GLY A 537 7.66 -51.17 10.64
N SER A 538 7.92 -50.55 11.80
CA SER A 538 7.77 -49.10 11.91
C SER A 538 8.97 -48.40 11.27
N GLY A 539 8.72 -47.43 10.39
CA GLY A 539 9.71 -46.64 9.69
C GLY A 539 9.96 -47.08 8.25
N VAL A 540 9.25 -48.10 7.74
CA VAL A 540 9.38 -48.52 6.33
C VAL A 540 8.88 -47.43 5.39
N ILE A 541 7.70 -46.86 5.66
CA ILE A 541 7.10 -45.80 4.83
C ILE A 541 7.98 -44.55 4.88
N LEU A 542 8.49 -44.23 6.06
CA LEU A 542 9.46 -43.15 6.26
C LEU A 542 10.72 -43.33 5.42
N LEU A 543 11.33 -44.52 5.43
CA LEU A 543 12.57 -44.76 4.70
C LEU A 543 12.35 -44.79 3.18
N VAL A 544 11.25 -45.38 2.70
CA VAL A 544 10.87 -45.34 1.28
C VAL A 544 10.71 -43.90 0.82
N SER A 545 9.96 -43.09 1.58
CA SER A 545 9.66 -41.70 1.23
C SER A 545 10.90 -40.81 1.31
N ALA A 546 11.80 -41.07 2.27
CA ALA A 546 13.08 -40.36 2.36
C ALA A 546 13.97 -40.64 1.15
N VAL A 547 14.13 -41.90 0.74
CA VAL A 547 14.92 -42.26 -0.45
C VAL A 547 14.28 -41.66 -1.72
N ARG A 548 12.95 -41.68 -1.83
CA ARG A 548 12.22 -41.07 -2.95
C ARG A 548 12.43 -39.55 -3.01
N LEU A 549 12.35 -38.85 -1.88
CA LEU A 549 12.59 -37.40 -1.77
C LEU A 549 14.03 -37.06 -2.14
N LEU A 550 15.02 -37.82 -1.64
CA LEU A 550 16.43 -37.62 -1.98
C LEU A 550 16.71 -37.84 -3.47
N LEU A 551 16.22 -38.94 -4.05
CA LEU A 551 16.39 -39.23 -5.47
C LEU A 551 15.70 -38.19 -6.35
N GLY A 552 14.45 -37.83 -6.04
CA GLY A 552 13.71 -36.79 -6.77
C GLY A 552 14.35 -35.41 -6.67
N GLY A 553 14.86 -35.06 -5.49
CA GLY A 553 15.57 -33.81 -5.27
C GLY A 553 16.92 -33.73 -6.01
N VAL A 554 17.69 -34.83 -6.04
CA VAL A 554 18.98 -34.89 -6.75
C VAL A 554 18.82 -34.92 -8.27
N THR A 555 17.80 -35.63 -8.77
CA THR A 555 17.60 -35.82 -10.23
C THR A 555 16.84 -34.69 -10.90
N PHE A 556 15.81 -34.15 -10.24
CA PHE A 556 14.89 -33.16 -10.82
C PHE A 556 14.94 -31.80 -10.12
N GLY A 557 15.76 -31.62 -9.08
CA GLY A 557 15.84 -30.35 -8.35
C GLY A 557 14.60 -30.03 -7.51
N LEU A 558 13.74 -31.01 -7.22
CA LEU A 558 12.44 -30.84 -6.54
C LEU A 558 12.55 -30.59 -5.02
N PHE A 559 13.66 -30.04 -4.52
CA PHE A 559 13.84 -29.68 -3.11
C PHE A 559 13.16 -28.34 -2.78
N THR A 560 11.83 -28.31 -2.85
CA THR A 560 11.06 -27.14 -2.37
C THR A 560 10.71 -27.28 -0.89
N PRO A 561 10.66 -26.19 -0.11
CA PRO A 561 10.20 -26.24 1.29
C PRO A 561 8.80 -26.87 1.42
N MET A 562 7.92 -26.59 0.45
CA MET A 562 6.60 -27.19 0.36
C MET A 562 6.67 -28.72 0.22
N ALA A 563 7.51 -29.25 -0.68
CA ALA A 563 7.65 -30.69 -0.87
C ALA A 563 8.16 -31.40 0.40
N ILE A 564 9.05 -30.75 1.17
CA ILE A 564 9.54 -31.28 2.45
C ILE A 564 8.41 -31.34 3.48
N VAL A 565 7.62 -30.26 3.63
CA VAL A 565 6.50 -30.21 4.57
C VAL A 565 5.41 -31.21 4.19
N TYR A 566 5.05 -31.27 2.91
CA TYR A 566 4.08 -32.23 2.39
C TYR A 566 4.54 -33.68 2.63
N THR A 567 5.77 -34.02 2.22
CA THR A 567 6.31 -35.37 2.39
C THR A 567 6.39 -35.74 3.88
N GLY A 568 6.84 -34.82 4.74
CA GLY A 568 6.90 -35.05 6.17
C GLY A 568 5.53 -35.31 6.79
N THR A 569 4.52 -34.52 6.42
CA THR A 569 3.15 -34.70 6.90
C THR A 569 2.52 -36.01 6.38
N SER A 570 2.69 -36.31 5.09
CA SER A 570 2.20 -37.55 4.47
C SER A 570 2.82 -38.79 5.12
N VAL A 571 4.14 -38.80 5.35
CA VAL A 571 4.82 -39.88 6.04
C VAL A 571 4.27 -40.08 7.45
N LEU A 572 4.04 -39.01 8.20
CA LEU A 572 3.46 -39.10 9.55
C LEU A 572 2.05 -39.70 9.52
N LEU A 573 1.19 -39.25 8.60
CA LEU A 573 -0.17 -39.76 8.45
C LEU A 573 -0.17 -41.24 8.05
N LEU A 574 0.60 -41.61 7.03
CA LEU A 574 0.65 -42.98 6.51
C LEU A 574 1.32 -43.94 7.49
N GLU A 575 2.41 -43.56 8.14
CA GLU A 575 3.09 -44.38 9.15
C GLU A 575 2.19 -44.58 10.39
N THR A 576 1.52 -43.52 10.85
CA THR A 576 0.58 -43.61 11.98
C THR A 576 -0.65 -44.46 11.63
N GLY A 577 -1.21 -44.26 10.43
CA GLY A 577 -2.33 -45.04 9.92
C GLY A 577 -1.99 -46.52 9.77
N PHE A 578 -0.79 -46.81 9.25
CA PHE A 578 -0.27 -48.17 9.17
C PHE A 578 -0.13 -48.80 10.55
N LEU A 579 0.47 -48.10 11.52
CA LEU A 579 0.62 -48.59 12.90
C LEU A 579 -0.72 -48.94 13.55
N LEU A 580 -1.78 -48.17 13.28
CA LEU A 580 -3.12 -48.40 13.83
C LEU A 580 -3.79 -49.66 13.28
N VAL A 581 -3.46 -50.05 12.05
CA VAL A 581 -4.18 -51.09 11.30
C VAL A 581 -3.33 -52.32 11.01
N ARG A 582 -2.05 -52.28 11.36
CA ARG A 582 -1.08 -53.35 11.17
C ARG A 582 -1.54 -54.75 11.59
N SER A 583 -2.34 -54.87 12.64
CA SER A 583 -2.88 -56.15 13.15
C SER A 583 -4.25 -56.53 12.59
N ARG A 584 -4.82 -55.73 11.70
CA ARG A 584 -6.17 -55.89 11.14
C ARG A 584 -6.11 -56.43 9.71
N ASN A 585 -7.29 -56.75 9.18
CA ASN A 585 -7.47 -57.31 7.84
C ASN A 585 -7.01 -56.35 6.74
N LEU A 586 -6.68 -56.90 5.57
CA LEU A 586 -6.24 -56.13 4.39
C LEU A 586 -7.22 -55.03 3.96
N LEU A 587 -8.53 -55.25 4.10
CA LEU A 587 -9.53 -54.21 3.80
C LEU A 587 -9.37 -52.99 4.71
N ALA A 588 -9.01 -53.20 5.98
CA ALA A 588 -8.74 -52.10 6.88
C ALA A 588 -7.48 -51.35 6.46
N TRP A 589 -6.44 -52.04 5.96
CA TRP A 589 -5.24 -51.38 5.41
C TRP A 589 -5.63 -50.46 4.25
N ALA A 590 -6.42 -50.97 3.30
CA ALA A 590 -6.84 -50.20 2.13
C ALA A 590 -7.66 -48.95 2.50
N VAL A 591 -8.60 -49.09 3.45
CA VAL A 591 -9.43 -47.96 3.91
C VAL A 591 -8.61 -46.92 4.66
N VAL A 592 -7.78 -47.32 5.62
CA VAL A 592 -7.06 -46.35 6.45
C VAL A 592 -5.89 -45.70 5.71
N LEU A 593 -5.16 -46.45 4.88
CA LEU A 593 -4.14 -45.84 4.03
C LEU A 593 -4.78 -44.90 3.00
N GLY A 594 -5.93 -45.25 2.44
CA GLY A 594 -6.70 -44.35 1.56
C GLY A 594 -7.18 -43.08 2.27
N ILE A 595 -7.64 -43.16 3.52
CA ILE A 595 -8.04 -41.96 4.29
C ILE A 595 -6.81 -41.10 4.59
N CYS A 596 -5.70 -41.71 5.01
CA CYS A 596 -4.45 -40.97 5.27
C CYS A 596 -3.93 -40.27 4.03
N ASP A 597 -4.00 -40.92 2.86
CA ASP A 597 -3.58 -40.33 1.60
C ASP A 597 -4.53 -39.23 1.11
N ALA A 598 -5.85 -39.41 1.22
CA ALA A 598 -6.82 -38.35 0.98
C ALA A 598 -6.59 -37.10 1.85
N LEU A 599 -6.21 -37.31 3.13
CA LEU A 599 -5.81 -36.22 4.01
C LEU A 599 -4.50 -35.57 3.57
N SER A 600 -3.51 -36.34 3.11
CA SER A 600 -2.27 -35.80 2.53
C SER A 600 -2.57 -34.92 1.31
N VAL A 601 -3.40 -35.39 0.37
CA VAL A 601 -3.82 -34.61 -0.82
C VAL A 601 -4.53 -33.32 -0.41
N TYR A 602 -5.39 -33.36 0.61
CA TYR A 602 -6.01 -32.16 1.15
C TYR A 602 -4.96 -31.17 1.70
N VAL A 603 -3.97 -31.65 2.47
CA VAL A 603 -2.87 -30.82 2.98
C VAL A 603 -2.06 -30.20 1.83
N ASP A 604 -1.81 -30.93 0.75
CA ASP A 604 -1.11 -30.41 -0.45
C ASP A 604 -1.85 -29.23 -1.08
N PHE A 605 -3.18 -29.33 -1.20
CA PHE A 605 -4.01 -28.21 -1.65
C PHE A 605 -3.92 -27.02 -0.71
N GLN A 606 -4.02 -27.22 0.61
CA GLN A 606 -3.94 -26.12 1.56
C GLN A 606 -2.57 -25.42 1.52
N LEU A 607 -1.49 -26.20 1.40
CA LEU A 607 -0.14 -25.66 1.20
C LEU A 607 -0.04 -24.87 -0.12
N SER A 608 -0.63 -25.38 -1.21
CA SER A 608 -0.64 -24.71 -2.51
C SER A 608 -1.42 -23.40 -2.50
N ILE A 609 -2.61 -23.40 -1.88
CA ILE A 609 -3.46 -22.23 -1.70
C ILE A 609 -2.71 -21.17 -0.89
N LEU A 610 -1.99 -21.55 0.17
CA LEU A 610 -1.26 -20.62 1.02
C LEU A 610 0.01 -20.06 0.36
N PHE A 611 0.90 -20.94 -0.11
CA PHE A 611 2.23 -20.54 -0.61
C PHE A 611 2.19 -19.92 -2.01
N TYR A 612 1.30 -20.40 -2.88
CA TYR A 612 1.21 -19.93 -4.27
C TYR A 612 -0.02 -19.07 -4.55
N ARG A 613 -0.89 -18.83 -3.55
CA ARG A 613 -2.13 -18.04 -3.70
C ARG A 613 -3.01 -18.53 -4.85
N LEU A 614 -3.01 -19.85 -5.07
CA LEU A 614 -3.80 -20.49 -6.13
C LEU A 614 -5.26 -20.63 -5.70
N PHE A 615 -6.16 -20.32 -6.63
CA PHE A 615 -7.60 -20.54 -6.47
C PHE A 615 -7.99 -21.81 -7.22
N TYR A 616 -8.45 -22.81 -6.48
CA TYR A 616 -8.95 -24.06 -7.04
C TYR A 616 -10.48 -24.08 -6.95
N ALA A 617 -11.13 -24.67 -7.95
CA ALA A 617 -12.57 -24.90 -7.90
C ALA A 617 -12.91 -26.04 -6.93
N ASP A 618 -14.00 -25.90 -6.18
CA ASP A 618 -14.39 -26.86 -5.14
C ASP A 618 -14.57 -28.29 -5.68
N TRP A 619 -15.18 -28.43 -6.86
CA TRP A 619 -15.38 -29.73 -7.50
C TRP A 619 -14.05 -30.45 -7.79
N TYR A 620 -13.02 -29.69 -8.16
CA TYR A 620 -11.71 -30.24 -8.52
C TYR A 620 -10.96 -30.71 -7.28
N ILE A 621 -11.04 -29.96 -6.17
CA ILE A 621 -10.50 -30.36 -4.87
C ILE A 621 -11.14 -31.69 -4.44
N VAL A 622 -12.47 -31.77 -4.47
CA VAL A 622 -13.21 -32.99 -4.07
C VAL A 622 -12.85 -34.17 -4.97
N LEU A 623 -12.76 -33.94 -6.29
CA LEU A 623 -12.40 -34.98 -7.26
C LEU A 623 -11.03 -35.60 -6.93
N ARG A 624 -10.00 -34.76 -6.71
CA ARG A 624 -8.65 -35.24 -6.38
C ARG A 624 -8.61 -35.96 -5.04
N ILE A 625 -9.27 -35.43 -4.00
CA ILE A 625 -9.28 -36.07 -2.68
C ILE A 625 -9.94 -37.46 -2.74
N LEU A 626 -11.09 -37.56 -3.41
CA LEU A 626 -11.86 -38.80 -3.44
C LEU A 626 -11.27 -39.83 -4.41
N ILE A 627 -10.90 -39.42 -5.62
CA ILE A 627 -10.44 -40.37 -6.64
C ILE A 627 -8.96 -40.67 -6.47
N GLU A 628 -8.11 -39.63 -6.51
CA GLU A 628 -6.67 -39.80 -6.46
C GLU A 628 -6.21 -40.19 -5.05
N GLY A 629 -6.68 -39.46 -4.03
CA GLY A 629 -6.29 -39.71 -2.64
C GLY A 629 -6.89 -40.97 -2.01
N PHE A 630 -8.11 -41.38 -2.39
CA PHE A 630 -8.78 -42.53 -1.77
C PHE A 630 -8.94 -43.73 -2.70
N VAL A 631 -9.63 -43.59 -3.83
CA VAL A 631 -9.97 -44.73 -4.70
C VAL A 631 -8.72 -45.39 -5.29
N TYR A 632 -7.77 -44.62 -5.80
CA TYR A 632 -6.55 -45.15 -6.40
C TYR A 632 -5.63 -45.79 -5.37
N THR A 633 -5.54 -45.21 -4.18
CA THR A 633 -4.82 -45.80 -3.04
C THR A 633 -5.47 -47.11 -2.61
N PHE A 634 -6.80 -47.18 -2.53
CA PHE A 634 -7.53 -48.39 -2.21
C PHE A 634 -7.24 -49.52 -3.22
N ILE A 635 -7.29 -49.23 -4.52
CA ILE A 635 -6.97 -50.18 -5.60
C ILE A 635 -5.51 -50.60 -5.52
N GLY A 636 -4.60 -49.65 -5.34
CA GLY A 636 -3.16 -49.87 -5.20
C GLY A 636 -2.83 -50.82 -4.06
N VAL A 637 -3.43 -50.63 -2.88
CA VAL A 637 -3.24 -51.53 -1.72
C VAL A 637 -3.69 -52.96 -2.04
N LEU A 638 -4.82 -53.15 -2.70
CA LEU A 638 -5.30 -54.49 -3.07
C LEU A 638 -4.40 -55.18 -4.10
N LEU A 639 -3.94 -54.45 -5.12
CA LEU A 639 -3.00 -54.96 -6.12
C LEU A 639 -1.64 -55.27 -5.51
N GLY A 640 -1.13 -54.36 -4.68
CA GLY A 640 0.10 -54.52 -3.91
C GLY A 640 0.07 -55.72 -2.98
N ALA A 641 -1.08 -56.03 -2.41
CA ALA A 641 -1.24 -57.24 -1.60
C ALA A 641 -1.18 -58.53 -2.39
N ARG A 642 -1.59 -58.52 -3.66
CA ARG A 642 -1.42 -59.68 -4.55
C ARG A 642 0.06 -59.85 -4.93
N LEU A 643 0.74 -58.75 -5.25
CA LEU A 643 2.17 -58.74 -5.58
C LEU A 643 3.05 -59.13 -4.39
N GLY A 644 2.82 -58.53 -3.22
CA GLY A 644 3.56 -58.79 -1.99
C GLY A 644 3.47 -60.24 -1.52
N ARG A 645 2.29 -60.88 -1.65
CA ARG A 645 2.13 -62.31 -1.35
C ARG A 645 2.90 -63.21 -2.31
N GLY A 646 2.97 -62.84 -3.59
CA GLY A 646 3.78 -63.57 -4.57
C GLY A 646 5.27 -63.51 -4.23
N LEU A 647 5.76 -62.33 -3.87
CA LEU A 647 7.16 -62.12 -3.48
C LEU A 647 7.51 -62.78 -2.15
N TRP A 648 6.60 -62.76 -1.17
CA TRP A 648 6.82 -63.39 0.13
C TRP A 648 6.98 -64.91 0.01
N ARG A 649 6.15 -65.58 -0.81
CA ARG A 649 6.24 -67.04 -1.06
C ARG A 649 7.51 -67.51 -1.77
N VAL A 650 8.23 -66.60 -2.42
CA VAL A 650 9.51 -66.93 -3.11
C VAL A 650 10.70 -66.67 -2.19
N ALA A 651 10.52 -65.85 -1.16
CA ALA A 651 11.56 -65.47 -0.22
C ALA A 651 11.60 -66.34 1.06
N GLU A 652 10.51 -67.05 1.33
CA GLU A 652 10.41 -68.21 2.23
C GLU A 652 10.83 -69.48 1.47
#